data_AF-A0A5K1K537-F1
#
_entry.id   AF-A0A5K1K537-F1
#
_cell.length_a   1.000
_cell.length_b   1.000
_cell.length_c   1.000
_cell.angle_alpha   90.00
_cell.angle_beta   90.00
_cell.angle_gamma   90.00
#
_symmetry.space_group_name_H-M   'P 1'
#
loop_
_entity.id
_entity.type
_entity.pdbx_description
1 polymer ?
#
loop_
_entity_poly.entity_id
_entity_poly.type
_entity_poly.pdbx_seq_one_letter_code
_entity_poly.pdbx_strand_id
1 'polypeptide(L)'
;MKRPWQDDSPDSPEYQATIAAAFRPDQKRKAGDICKKGTDGTGYIEGKVYERGTIFGDSWEFVLTVELGSRAHVLLSGNISKYFENLPIAVGAQVRISTRGLVLEDLLVDKPKPLHLRKRFVWRDGTTIHVRSKTGQEAFFDIWEVATSSNTTRELHAPIPLKRKRTTPSPASRSPHVSTAEANDSNINGVCSAAPTHDVVLGKSIDAMDVDPLTAANVAVPASVPSTEESAKSQQSSNDSQNPQSLPSPPPEAIATREPGEGGHSDEPPAGQPSCPPTSRNSRNASTSRPGSRLQMRTTAAPIPDESRALPTDQRQENAEAGPSRPAPQVPPRPSKTTVSKSKKEKRKLKQLAKAGKLLPQPQADAAASDSDEEYWVAGDDIPDHLLIEAAEQGEMGKAWSVRKTATPVPEPPPRPPSPAQRSPIPIARVSPLPPPSVPPRSPPTINREFLTPARSQPSVSNSQRPSSSQEERMDPVESLKRGCPASFGTYTPLIDFRGPGTKHVMGVVSSGSAIMATKTGEFVVRFDLFDPTNIASSGLNVCLFEKTRKSLPEPAAGDIVLLRSIAGDKFNDYMCPVGPSFKGWQWAIFPAKTAMFSLAPSENSVRHFKPETVEVQYTVRLSDWWKDICAATVSFGEDPLVSTRGGRTHQLLSEACEVGYFDCTVEVLHGYSSGNNTYTVFVTDYTHNRDVAPVQATWCPPKLAEVAVQVELWDSSSAVGPTMQIGEYYSIRNMRMKRSGGGFLEGRMQEGNKIQKLDEDELESQPHLVELLKRKKEWETNARISDGVTEFPHQLIEEVEENRHFDCTVEVVSISSKDDYSYLYVTDYTARTDLVPVSPAIASGDLAERVVRVSLNDTQVDLGKALDAGDYIAIRNLRLRPAGSGSLLCGRLGGQQRLITKLNPRATSNKELRELLRRKEAFEAAQNNSKPGRKSASARAARQAEAAAAIERKAETGRPSRKGKERATDDCVSLADVKGSEACPGVFHVRARVVDFFPDDLRDCTFLRCTNCDAMSVRLIFFRDRS
;
A
#
# COMPACT_ATOMS: atom_id res chain seq x y z
N MET A 1 -17.89 2.58 -55.49
CA MET A 1 -17.64 1.77 -54.28
C MET A 1 -16.70 0.64 -54.65
N LYS A 2 -15.45 0.63 -54.14
CA LYS A 2 -14.73 -0.63 -53.97
C LYS A 2 -15.46 -1.41 -52.86
N ARG A 3 -15.64 -2.72 -53.01
CA ARG A 3 -16.18 -3.57 -51.93
C ARG A 3 -15.19 -3.58 -50.76
N PRO A 4 -15.60 -3.94 -49.54
CA PRO A 4 -14.66 -4.59 -48.62
C PRO A 4 -13.98 -5.76 -49.37
N TRP A 5 -12.69 -6.00 -49.10
CA TRP A 5 -11.88 -7.05 -49.74
C TRP A 5 -12.35 -8.45 -49.27
N GLN A 6 -13.56 -8.86 -49.67
CA GLN A 6 -14.21 -10.12 -49.30
C GLN A 6 -13.98 -11.25 -50.33
N ASP A 7 -13.64 -10.89 -51.58
CA ASP A 7 -13.37 -11.85 -52.66
C ASP A 7 -11.86 -12.13 -52.86
N ASP A 8 -10.98 -11.29 -52.29
CA ASP A 8 -9.53 -11.47 -52.34
C ASP A 8 -9.05 -12.23 -51.10
N SER A 9 -8.36 -13.36 -51.31
CA SER A 9 -7.80 -14.16 -50.20
C SER A 9 -6.84 -13.30 -49.36
N PRO A 10 -6.82 -13.44 -48.02
CA PRO A 10 -5.79 -12.80 -47.18
C PRO A 10 -4.35 -13.25 -47.52
N ASP A 11 -4.20 -14.37 -48.24
CA ASP A 11 -2.92 -14.85 -48.78
C ASP A 11 -2.51 -14.14 -50.09
N SER A 12 -3.34 -13.24 -50.63
CA SER A 12 -3.03 -12.50 -51.86
C SER A 12 -1.81 -11.59 -51.65
N PRO A 13 -0.82 -11.60 -52.56
CA PRO A 13 0.36 -10.74 -52.43
C PRO A 13 0.01 -9.25 -52.47
N GLU A 14 -1.09 -8.85 -53.13
CA GLU A 14 -1.57 -7.46 -53.14
C GLU A 14 -2.15 -7.04 -51.78
N TYR A 15 -2.84 -7.95 -51.09
CA TYR A 15 -3.36 -7.71 -49.74
C TYR A 15 -2.21 -7.55 -48.72
N GLN A 16 -1.24 -8.46 -48.75
CA GLN A 16 -0.05 -8.39 -47.90
C GLN A 16 0.83 -7.16 -48.22
N ALA A 17 0.98 -6.79 -49.50
CA ALA A 17 1.66 -5.55 -49.89
C ALA A 17 0.94 -4.29 -49.39
N THR A 18 -0.40 -4.29 -49.37
CA THR A 18 -1.23 -3.19 -48.84
C THR A 18 -1.05 -3.04 -47.33
N ILE A 19 -1.07 -4.15 -46.58
CA ILE A 19 -0.78 -4.17 -45.13
C ILE A 19 0.65 -3.68 -44.87
N ALA A 20 1.65 -4.17 -45.61
CA ALA A 20 3.04 -3.77 -45.45
C ALA A 20 3.27 -2.27 -45.78
N ALA A 21 2.55 -1.74 -46.77
CA ALA A 21 2.61 -0.32 -47.13
C ALA A 21 1.99 0.58 -46.05
N ALA A 22 0.89 0.14 -45.42
CA ALA A 22 0.19 0.88 -44.36
C ALA A 22 0.86 0.78 -42.98
N PHE A 23 1.55 -0.33 -42.69
CA PHE A 23 2.11 -0.66 -41.38
C PHE A 23 3.60 -1.02 -41.45
N ARG A 24 4.43 -0.09 -41.96
CA ARG A 24 5.87 -0.29 -42.15
C ARG A 24 6.62 -0.38 -40.79
N PRO A 25 7.44 -1.41 -40.52
CA PRO A 25 8.02 -1.64 -39.19
C PRO A 25 8.78 -0.46 -38.56
N ASP A 26 9.44 0.37 -39.37
CA ASP A 26 10.15 1.60 -38.97
C ASP A 26 9.22 2.70 -38.43
N GLN A 27 7.93 2.64 -38.79
CA GLN A 27 6.90 3.60 -38.38
C GLN A 27 6.10 3.15 -37.14
N LYS A 28 6.48 2.03 -36.51
CA LYS A 28 5.86 1.57 -35.27
C LYS A 28 6.19 2.55 -34.13
N ARG A 29 5.16 3.15 -33.54
CA ARG A 29 5.27 4.07 -32.41
C ARG A 29 4.93 3.36 -31.09
N LYS A 30 5.61 3.72 -30.01
CA LYS A 30 5.24 3.30 -28.64
C LYS A 30 4.04 4.14 -28.18
N ALA A 31 2.98 3.50 -27.72
CA ALA A 31 1.80 4.19 -27.21
C ALA A 31 2.14 5.09 -26.01
N GLY A 32 3.05 4.65 -25.13
CA GLY A 32 3.54 5.44 -24.00
C GLY A 32 4.32 6.70 -24.39
N ASP A 33 4.94 6.72 -25.58
CA ASP A 33 5.59 7.94 -26.11
C ASP A 33 4.55 8.88 -26.74
N ILE A 34 3.54 8.35 -27.44
CA ILE A 34 2.41 9.13 -27.96
C ILE A 34 1.66 9.86 -26.83
N CYS A 35 1.38 9.19 -25.71
CA CYS A 35 0.73 9.84 -24.57
C CYS A 35 1.53 11.02 -23.98
N LYS A 36 2.86 11.00 -24.09
CA LYS A 36 3.76 12.03 -23.55
C LYS A 36 4.03 13.17 -24.53
N LYS A 37 4.19 12.85 -25.83
CA LYS A 37 4.65 13.78 -26.87
C LYS A 37 3.54 14.24 -27.81
N GLY A 38 2.36 13.63 -27.75
CA GLY A 38 1.32 13.76 -28.76
C GLY A 38 1.54 12.83 -29.95
N THR A 39 0.73 13.00 -30.98
CA THR A 39 0.84 12.31 -32.27
C THR A 39 1.06 13.33 -33.37
N ASP A 40 1.94 13.02 -34.33
CA ASP A 40 2.14 13.77 -35.58
C ASP A 40 1.24 13.24 -36.71
N GLY A 41 0.39 12.26 -36.43
CA GLY A 41 -0.45 11.56 -37.41
C GLY A 41 0.30 10.52 -38.25
N THR A 42 1.58 10.24 -37.96
CA THR A 42 2.41 9.29 -38.72
C THR A 42 2.68 7.98 -37.97
N GLY A 43 2.66 6.88 -38.73
CA GLY A 43 2.90 5.53 -38.23
C GLY A 43 1.68 4.88 -37.57
N TYR A 44 1.94 3.94 -36.67
CA TYR A 44 0.91 3.10 -36.05
C TYR A 44 1.29 2.63 -34.65
N ILE A 45 0.27 2.23 -33.87
CA ILE A 45 0.43 1.45 -32.65
C ILE A 45 0.03 -0.01 -32.90
N GLU A 46 0.61 -0.94 -32.14
CA GLU A 46 0.31 -2.37 -32.21
C GLU A 46 0.16 -2.96 -30.80
N GLY A 47 -0.87 -3.76 -30.60
CA GLY A 47 -1.14 -4.42 -29.32
C GLY A 47 -2.04 -5.64 -29.44
N LYS A 48 -2.25 -6.35 -28.33
CA LYS A 48 -3.22 -7.45 -28.22
C LYS A 48 -4.44 -6.99 -27.42
N VAL A 49 -5.65 -7.27 -27.88
CA VAL A 49 -6.90 -6.91 -27.18
C VAL A 49 -6.91 -7.55 -25.79
N TYR A 50 -6.89 -6.74 -24.74
CA TYR A 50 -7.03 -7.21 -23.36
C TYR A 50 -8.51 -7.40 -23.00
N GLU A 51 -9.33 -6.43 -23.36
CA GLU A 51 -10.75 -6.37 -23.03
C GLU A 51 -11.49 -5.82 -24.26
N ARG A 52 -12.49 -6.56 -24.75
CA ARG A 52 -13.23 -6.20 -25.98
C ARG A 52 -14.14 -4.97 -25.79
N GLY A 53 -14.49 -4.66 -24.54
CA GLY A 53 -15.55 -3.72 -24.19
C GLY A 53 -16.89 -4.02 -24.88
N THR A 54 -17.75 -3.02 -24.92
CA THR A 54 -19.09 -3.10 -25.52
C THR A 54 -19.23 -2.04 -26.61
N ILE A 55 -19.84 -2.43 -27.73
CA ILE A 55 -20.32 -1.47 -28.74
C ILE A 55 -21.54 -0.74 -28.16
N PHE A 56 -21.52 0.58 -28.15
CA PHE A 56 -22.60 1.43 -27.67
C PHE A 56 -22.93 2.50 -28.72
N GLY A 57 -24.06 2.32 -29.42
CA GLY A 57 -24.47 3.19 -30.52
C GLY A 57 -23.45 3.19 -31.66
N ASP A 58 -22.95 4.37 -32.02
CA ASP A 58 -21.91 4.59 -33.02
C ASP A 58 -20.48 4.54 -32.45
N SER A 59 -20.31 4.09 -31.21
CA SER A 59 -19.02 4.02 -30.51
C SER A 59 -18.65 2.61 -30.05
N TRP A 60 -17.35 2.30 -30.02
CA TRP A 60 -16.80 1.07 -29.50
C TRP A 60 -15.52 1.37 -28.71
N GLU A 61 -15.59 1.19 -27.40
CA GLU A 61 -14.43 1.25 -26.51
C GLU A 61 -13.86 -0.17 -26.26
N PHE A 62 -12.54 -0.32 -26.31
CA PHE A 62 -11.82 -1.54 -25.94
C PHE A 62 -10.42 -1.22 -25.41
N VAL A 63 -9.77 -2.20 -24.76
CA VAL A 63 -8.44 -2.02 -24.16
C VAL A 63 -7.41 -2.87 -24.91
N LEU A 64 -6.31 -2.26 -25.35
CA LEU A 64 -5.15 -2.94 -25.94
C LEU A 64 -4.00 -3.07 -24.93
N THR A 65 -3.47 -4.27 -24.76
CA THR A 65 -2.13 -4.48 -24.20
C THR A 65 -1.09 -4.12 -25.26
N VAL A 66 -0.31 -3.08 -25.01
CA VAL A 66 0.73 -2.55 -25.90
C VAL A 66 2.13 -2.87 -25.33
N GLU A 67 3.16 -2.08 -25.61
CA GLU A 67 4.52 -2.37 -25.12
C GLU A 67 4.63 -2.47 -23.59
N LEU A 68 5.52 -3.37 -23.14
CA LEU A 68 5.86 -3.61 -21.72
C LEU A 68 4.65 -3.98 -20.82
N GLY A 69 3.55 -4.49 -21.41
CA GLY A 69 2.34 -4.84 -20.66
C GLY A 69 1.45 -3.64 -20.29
N SER A 70 1.80 -2.44 -20.78
CA SER A 70 0.97 -1.24 -20.65
C SER A 70 -0.37 -1.43 -21.37
N ARG A 71 -1.40 -0.69 -20.94
CA ARG A 71 -2.77 -0.82 -21.45
C ARG A 71 -3.29 0.51 -21.99
N ALA A 72 -3.63 0.55 -23.27
CA ALA A 72 -4.22 1.72 -23.92
C ALA A 72 -5.74 1.54 -24.03
N HIS A 73 -6.51 2.51 -23.54
CA HIS A 73 -7.93 2.62 -23.88
C HIS A 73 -8.06 3.13 -25.32
N VAL A 74 -8.81 2.42 -26.15
CA VAL A 74 -9.09 2.77 -27.55
C VAL A 74 -10.59 2.99 -27.71
N LEU A 75 -10.98 4.15 -28.25
CA LEU A 75 -12.35 4.48 -28.60
C LEU A 75 -12.44 4.73 -30.12
N LEU A 76 -13.15 3.86 -30.82
CA LEU A 76 -13.53 4.06 -32.21
C LEU A 76 -14.95 4.64 -32.21
N SER A 77 -15.22 5.67 -33.00
CA SER A 77 -16.53 6.35 -33.03
C SER A 77 -16.80 7.02 -34.39
N GLY A 78 -18.06 7.36 -34.68
CA GLY A 78 -18.42 8.08 -35.91
C GLY A 78 -18.45 7.18 -37.14
N ASN A 79 -17.79 7.57 -38.24
CA ASN A 79 -17.95 6.90 -39.56
C ASN A 79 -17.50 5.42 -39.57
N ILE A 80 -16.59 5.03 -38.67
CA ILE A 80 -16.13 3.64 -38.52
C ILE A 80 -17.21 2.69 -37.97
N SER A 81 -18.25 3.21 -37.32
CA SER A 81 -19.32 2.40 -36.70
C SER A 81 -19.95 1.37 -37.64
N LYS A 82 -20.10 1.73 -38.91
CA LYS A 82 -20.62 0.87 -39.99
C LYS A 82 -19.80 -0.40 -40.25
N TYR A 83 -18.58 -0.48 -39.70
CA TYR A 83 -17.67 -1.61 -39.84
C TYR A 83 -17.45 -2.39 -38.53
N PHE A 84 -18.05 -1.97 -37.41
CA PHE A 84 -17.83 -2.63 -36.12
C PHE A 84 -18.24 -4.12 -36.12
N GLU A 85 -19.34 -4.47 -36.77
CA GLU A 85 -19.79 -5.87 -36.89
C GLU A 85 -18.85 -6.74 -37.72
N ASN A 86 -18.05 -6.13 -38.61
CA ASN A 86 -17.13 -6.82 -39.52
C ASN A 86 -15.69 -6.91 -38.97
N LEU A 87 -15.39 -6.25 -37.85
CA LEU A 87 -14.06 -6.21 -37.24
C LEU A 87 -13.89 -7.39 -36.24
N PRO A 88 -12.98 -8.35 -36.48
CA PRO A 88 -12.81 -9.55 -35.63
C PRO A 88 -12.02 -9.27 -34.32
N ILE A 89 -12.33 -8.15 -33.66
CA ILE A 89 -11.73 -7.73 -32.38
C ILE A 89 -12.32 -8.59 -31.26
N ALA A 90 -11.60 -9.67 -30.94
CA ALA A 90 -11.86 -10.56 -29.81
C ALA A 90 -10.68 -10.53 -28.82
N VAL A 91 -10.90 -10.96 -27.57
CA VAL A 91 -9.86 -10.92 -26.53
C VAL A 91 -8.62 -11.75 -26.93
N GLY A 92 -7.50 -11.05 -27.06
CA GLY A 92 -6.19 -11.53 -27.48
C GLY A 92 -5.97 -11.58 -28.99
N ALA A 93 -6.87 -11.03 -29.81
CA ALA A 93 -6.56 -10.67 -31.19
C ALA A 93 -5.45 -9.60 -31.23
N GLN A 94 -4.60 -9.63 -32.25
CA GLN A 94 -3.55 -8.65 -32.47
C GLN A 94 -4.07 -7.55 -33.39
N VAL A 95 -3.92 -6.30 -32.98
CA VAL A 95 -4.48 -5.13 -33.67
C VAL A 95 -3.36 -4.13 -33.97
N ARG A 96 -3.30 -3.65 -35.21
CA ARG A 96 -2.51 -2.48 -35.64
C ARG A 96 -3.45 -1.35 -36.02
N ILE A 97 -3.25 -0.16 -35.48
CA ILE A 97 -4.09 1.02 -35.75
C ILE A 97 -3.17 2.18 -36.14
N SER A 98 -3.43 2.80 -37.30
CA SER A 98 -2.71 3.99 -37.74
C SER A 98 -2.95 5.17 -36.79
N THR A 99 -1.91 5.95 -36.51
CA THR A 99 -2.02 7.19 -35.72
C THR A 99 -2.64 8.35 -36.51
N ARG A 100 -2.93 8.17 -37.82
CA ARG A 100 -3.67 9.13 -38.62
C ARG A 100 -5.10 9.29 -38.06
N GLY A 101 -5.50 10.52 -37.76
CA GLY A 101 -6.80 10.84 -37.16
C GLY A 101 -6.93 10.48 -35.67
N LEU A 102 -5.83 10.10 -35.01
CA LEU A 102 -5.80 9.87 -33.56
C LEU A 102 -5.91 11.19 -32.80
N VAL A 103 -6.94 11.30 -31.95
CA VAL A 103 -7.09 12.32 -30.91
C VAL A 103 -6.77 11.68 -29.57
N LEU A 104 -6.01 12.39 -28.73
CA LEU A 104 -5.72 11.95 -27.36
C LEU A 104 -6.61 12.70 -26.38
N GLU A 105 -7.55 11.99 -25.77
CA GLU A 105 -8.39 12.51 -24.68
C GLU A 105 -7.80 12.10 -23.34
N ASP A 106 -7.83 12.98 -22.33
CA ASP A 106 -7.42 12.58 -20.98
C ASP A 106 -8.47 11.63 -20.39
N LEU A 107 -8.01 10.51 -19.85
CA LEU A 107 -8.90 9.51 -19.26
C LEU A 107 -9.37 10.04 -17.89
N LEU A 108 -10.63 10.48 -17.80
CA LEU A 108 -11.27 10.97 -16.59
C LEU A 108 -11.53 9.83 -15.58
N VAL A 109 -10.45 9.23 -15.09
CA VAL A 109 -10.44 8.21 -14.04
C VAL A 109 -9.44 8.69 -12.99
N ASP A 110 -9.94 9.14 -11.84
CA ASP A 110 -9.17 9.87 -10.82
C ASP A 110 -7.96 9.08 -10.30
N LYS A 111 -7.99 7.75 -10.40
CA LYS A 111 -6.85 6.86 -10.19
C LYS A 111 -6.76 5.84 -11.34
N PRO A 112 -5.94 6.06 -12.39
CA PRO A 112 -5.80 5.09 -13.47
C PRO A 112 -5.29 3.76 -12.91
N LYS A 113 -5.98 2.66 -13.25
CA LYS A 113 -5.59 1.30 -12.85
C LYS A 113 -4.12 1.05 -13.21
N PRO A 114 -3.34 0.28 -12.41
CA PRO A 114 -1.96 -0.04 -12.74
C PRO A 114 -1.80 -0.52 -14.19
N LEU A 115 -0.68 -0.13 -14.82
CA LEU A 115 -0.36 -0.35 -16.24
C LEU A 115 -1.22 0.41 -17.26
N HIS A 116 -2.29 1.12 -16.89
CA HIS A 116 -3.11 1.84 -17.87
C HIS A 116 -2.48 3.20 -18.22
N LEU A 117 -2.47 3.54 -19.51
CA LEU A 117 -2.02 4.84 -20.00
C LEU A 117 -3.04 5.91 -19.61
N ARG A 118 -2.56 7.10 -19.22
CA ARG A 118 -3.39 8.21 -18.71
C ARG A 118 -4.30 8.85 -19.78
N LYS A 119 -4.10 8.53 -21.06
CA LYS A 119 -4.87 9.08 -22.17
C LYS A 119 -5.60 7.97 -22.93
N ARG A 120 -6.83 8.25 -23.33
CA ARG A 120 -7.64 7.47 -24.25
C ARG A 120 -7.29 7.84 -25.70
N PHE A 121 -7.13 6.82 -26.54
CA PHE A 121 -6.82 6.95 -27.95
C PHE A 121 -8.13 6.93 -28.74
N VAL A 122 -8.50 8.05 -29.36
CA VAL A 122 -9.81 8.24 -29.97
C VAL A 122 -9.70 8.48 -31.47
N TRP A 123 -10.50 7.76 -32.26
CA TRP A 123 -10.67 8.01 -33.69
C TRP A 123 -12.15 8.31 -33.97
N ARG A 124 -12.43 9.44 -34.65
CA ARG A 124 -13.79 9.93 -34.95
C ARG A 124 -14.09 9.98 -36.46
N ASP A 125 -13.12 10.44 -37.25
CA ASP A 125 -13.32 10.71 -38.68
C ASP A 125 -13.08 9.47 -39.56
N GLY A 126 -12.08 8.67 -39.19
CA GLY A 126 -11.64 7.46 -39.88
C GLY A 126 -10.35 6.91 -39.25
N THR A 127 -9.98 5.69 -39.62
CA THR A 127 -8.67 5.10 -39.31
C THR A 127 -8.34 3.98 -40.30
N THR A 128 -7.07 3.56 -40.31
CA THR A 128 -6.61 2.35 -40.99
C THR A 128 -6.29 1.32 -39.93
N ILE A 129 -6.99 0.19 -39.95
CA ILE A 129 -6.91 -0.85 -38.92
C ILE A 129 -6.70 -2.24 -39.54
N HIS A 130 -5.75 -2.98 -38.97
CA HIS A 130 -5.53 -4.40 -39.29
C HIS A 130 -5.72 -5.24 -38.03
N VAL A 131 -6.55 -6.28 -38.11
CA VAL A 131 -6.87 -7.18 -37.01
C VAL A 131 -6.54 -8.61 -37.43
N ARG A 132 -5.68 -9.28 -36.65
CA ARG A 132 -5.36 -10.70 -36.75
C ARG A 132 -5.96 -11.43 -35.55
N SER A 133 -6.95 -12.26 -35.78
CA SER A 133 -7.63 -13.03 -34.73
C SER A 133 -6.71 -14.16 -34.19
N LYS A 134 -7.11 -14.77 -33.07
CA LYS A 134 -6.45 -16.00 -32.57
C LYS A 134 -6.65 -17.21 -33.48
N THR A 135 -7.68 -17.22 -34.32
CA THR A 135 -7.98 -18.28 -35.27
C THR A 135 -7.29 -18.07 -36.63
N GLY A 136 -6.34 -17.13 -36.71
CA GLY A 136 -5.64 -16.80 -37.96
C GLY A 136 -6.44 -15.96 -38.94
N GLN A 137 -7.67 -15.56 -38.62
CA GLN A 137 -8.47 -14.69 -39.50
C GLN A 137 -7.89 -13.28 -39.49
N GLU A 138 -7.51 -12.79 -40.66
CA GLU A 138 -7.01 -11.43 -40.87
C GLU A 138 -8.08 -10.56 -41.51
N ALA A 139 -8.18 -9.31 -41.07
CA ALA A 139 -9.09 -8.33 -41.64
C ALA A 139 -8.43 -6.93 -41.66
N PHE A 140 -8.42 -6.30 -42.82
CA PHE A 140 -7.85 -4.98 -43.06
C PHE A 140 -8.94 -4.01 -43.52
N PHE A 141 -9.02 -2.85 -42.88
CA PHE A 141 -9.95 -1.79 -43.23
C PHE A 141 -9.20 -0.46 -43.30
N ASP A 142 -9.20 0.18 -44.46
CA ASP A 142 -8.82 1.59 -44.60
C ASP A 142 -10.06 2.44 -44.86
N ILE A 143 -10.48 3.19 -43.83
CA ILE A 143 -11.76 3.92 -43.83
C ILE A 143 -11.60 5.32 -44.45
N TRP A 144 -10.35 5.78 -44.66
CA TRP A 144 -10.06 7.08 -45.30
C TRP A 144 -10.46 7.13 -46.77
N GLU A 145 -10.36 6.02 -47.53
CA GLU A 145 -10.72 6.01 -48.97
C GLU A 145 -12.24 6.13 -49.20
N VAL A 146 -13.06 5.66 -48.27
CA VAL A 146 -14.51 5.53 -48.47
C VAL A 146 -15.20 6.90 -48.53
N ALA A 147 -14.76 7.85 -47.69
CA ALA A 147 -15.38 9.17 -47.54
C ALA A 147 -15.28 10.06 -48.81
N THR A 148 -14.29 9.83 -49.67
CA THR A 148 -14.04 10.70 -50.84
C THR A 148 -14.92 10.36 -52.06
N SER A 149 -15.62 9.22 -52.05
CA SER A 149 -16.24 8.65 -53.26
C SER A 149 -17.76 8.82 -53.39
N SER A 150 -18.42 9.53 -52.48
CA SER A 150 -19.90 9.65 -52.44
C SER A 150 -20.50 10.90 -53.09
N ASN A 151 -19.69 11.85 -53.59
CA ASN A 151 -20.18 13.19 -54.01
C ASN A 151 -20.27 13.42 -55.53
N THR A 152 -20.27 12.37 -56.37
CA THR A 152 -20.24 12.53 -57.84
C THR A 152 -21.35 11.76 -58.57
N THR A 153 -22.61 12.02 -58.22
CA THR A 153 -23.75 11.64 -59.08
C THR A 153 -24.90 12.66 -59.00
N ARG A 154 -24.86 13.75 -59.79
CA ARG A 154 -26.11 14.32 -60.32
C ARG A 154 -25.96 15.17 -61.60
N GLU A 155 -26.47 14.58 -62.68
CA GLU A 155 -27.21 15.14 -63.83
C GLU A 155 -26.67 16.36 -64.61
N LEU A 156 -26.48 16.11 -65.91
CA LEU A 156 -26.26 17.10 -66.97
C LEU A 156 -27.54 17.90 -67.27
N HIS A 157 -27.43 19.23 -67.41
CA HIS A 157 -28.06 19.96 -68.51
C HIS A 157 -27.18 21.18 -68.88
N ALA A 158 -27.07 21.45 -70.18
CA ALA A 158 -26.16 22.42 -70.79
C ALA A 158 -26.89 23.74 -71.16
N PRO A 159 -26.26 24.69 -71.88
CA PRO A 159 -25.04 25.46 -71.56
C PRO A 159 -25.29 26.99 -71.68
N ILE A 160 -24.29 27.83 -71.38
CA ILE A 160 -23.91 29.02 -72.19
C ILE A 160 -22.62 29.67 -71.61
N PRO A 161 -21.68 30.16 -72.43
CA PRO A 161 -20.37 30.65 -71.97
C PRO A 161 -20.31 32.18 -71.84
N LEU A 162 -19.31 32.71 -71.11
CA LEU A 162 -18.51 33.89 -71.56
C LEU A 162 -17.30 34.24 -70.65
N LYS A 163 -16.10 34.03 -71.22
CA LYS A 163 -14.90 34.90 -71.19
C LYS A 163 -14.42 35.61 -69.89
N ARG A 164 -13.15 35.28 -69.59
CA ARG A 164 -11.95 36.17 -69.45
C ARG A 164 -11.45 36.63 -68.07
N LYS A 165 -10.22 36.15 -67.80
CA LYS A 165 -8.99 36.86 -67.35
C LYS A 165 -8.93 37.48 -65.93
N ARG A 166 -7.85 37.07 -65.22
CA ARG A 166 -6.82 37.89 -64.50
C ARG A 166 -7.32 39.13 -63.71
N THR A 167 -6.93 39.35 -62.44
CA THR A 167 -5.55 39.28 -61.91
C THR A 167 -5.55 39.29 -60.36
N THR A 168 -4.49 38.79 -59.72
CA THR A 168 -4.04 39.18 -58.36
C THR A 168 -3.66 40.69 -58.30
N PRO A 169 -3.55 41.37 -57.12
CA PRO A 169 -3.06 40.86 -55.83
C PRO A 169 -3.76 41.40 -54.53
N SER A 170 -3.15 41.03 -53.39
CA SER A 170 -3.38 41.32 -51.96
C SER A 170 -3.36 42.82 -51.54
N PRO A 171 -3.34 43.18 -50.23
CA PRO A 171 -4.21 42.81 -49.08
C PRO A 171 -4.71 44.05 -48.27
N ALA A 172 -5.70 43.92 -47.36
CA ALA A 172 -5.75 44.71 -46.09
C ALA A 172 -6.94 44.39 -45.15
N SER A 173 -6.61 44.13 -43.88
CA SER A 173 -7.22 44.70 -42.66
C SER A 173 -8.68 44.42 -42.21
N ARG A 174 -8.80 44.34 -40.87
CA ARG A 174 -9.90 44.76 -39.98
C ARG A 174 -11.22 43.96 -39.94
N SER A 175 -11.43 43.37 -38.77
CA SER A 175 -12.73 43.07 -38.14
C SER A 175 -13.61 44.32 -38.01
N PRO A 176 -14.94 44.16 -38.01
CA PRO A 176 -15.72 44.72 -36.90
C PRO A 176 -16.84 43.80 -36.34
N HIS A 177 -17.31 44.19 -35.16
CA HIS A 177 -18.59 43.88 -34.51
C HIS A 177 -19.79 43.59 -35.43
N VAL A 178 -20.75 42.78 -34.95
CA VAL A 178 -22.15 43.19 -34.76
C VAL A 178 -22.73 42.53 -33.49
N SER A 179 -23.47 43.30 -32.69
CA SER A 179 -24.33 42.82 -31.60
C SER A 179 -25.80 42.97 -32.02
N THR A 180 -26.69 42.05 -31.63
CA THR A 180 -28.09 42.38 -31.27
C THR A 180 -28.78 41.22 -30.52
N ALA A 181 -29.78 41.57 -29.71
CA ALA A 181 -30.62 40.67 -28.90
C ALA A 181 -32.07 40.64 -29.42
N GLU A 182 -33.02 40.20 -28.57
CA GLU A 182 -34.50 40.13 -28.70
C GLU A 182 -35.08 38.70 -28.92
N ALA A 183 -36.20 38.28 -28.30
CA ALA A 183 -37.01 38.87 -27.21
C ALA A 183 -38.04 37.88 -26.59
N ASN A 184 -38.71 38.31 -25.50
CA ASN A 184 -40.05 37.95 -24.98
C ASN A 184 -40.25 36.58 -24.26
N ASP A 185 -40.72 36.50 -23.00
CA ASP A 185 -42.02 36.86 -22.34
C ASP A 185 -43.06 35.70 -22.40
N SER A 186 -43.93 35.38 -21.41
CA SER A 186 -44.32 36.03 -20.13
C SER A 186 -45.16 35.06 -19.23
N ASN A 187 -45.61 35.52 -18.03
CA ASN A 187 -46.83 35.11 -17.26
C ASN A 187 -46.84 33.83 -16.35
N ILE A 188 -47.56 33.74 -15.20
CA ILE A 188 -48.11 34.70 -14.19
C ILE A 188 -48.67 33.92 -12.93
N ASN A 189 -48.90 34.59 -11.77
CA ASN A 189 -49.60 34.16 -10.51
C ASN A 189 -48.93 33.10 -9.57
N GLY A 190 -49.05 33.15 -8.23
CA GLY A 190 -49.57 34.21 -7.32
C GLY A 190 -49.96 33.75 -5.88
N VAL A 191 -49.88 34.70 -4.92
CA VAL A 191 -50.54 34.75 -3.56
C VAL A 191 -49.84 34.09 -2.33
N CYS A 192 -49.91 34.80 -1.18
CA CYS A 192 -49.15 34.61 0.07
C CYS A 192 -50.02 34.21 1.29
N SER A 193 -49.37 33.88 2.43
CA SER A 193 -49.99 34.04 3.77
C SER A 193 -48.99 34.24 4.93
N ALA A 194 -49.16 35.38 5.61
CA ALA A 194 -48.86 35.78 7.00
C ALA A 194 -47.59 35.32 7.79
N ALA A 195 -46.95 36.29 8.45
CA ALA A 195 -45.98 36.13 9.56
C ALA A 195 -46.67 36.35 10.94
N PRO A 196 -45.96 36.23 12.10
CA PRO A 196 -45.21 37.40 12.60
C PRO A 196 -43.91 37.16 13.42
N THR A 197 -42.92 38.04 13.20
CA THR A 197 -41.93 38.66 14.14
C THR A 197 -41.32 37.89 15.34
N HIS A 198 -39.97 37.79 15.38
CA HIS A 198 -39.12 38.72 16.17
C HIS A 198 -37.61 38.60 15.83
N ASP A 199 -36.86 39.69 16.06
CA ASP A 199 -35.46 39.91 15.69
C ASP A 199 -34.40 39.14 16.52
N VAL A 200 -33.18 38.97 15.96
CA VAL A 200 -31.98 39.79 16.29
C VAL A 200 -30.76 39.40 15.41
N VAL A 201 -30.39 40.33 14.52
CA VAL A 201 -29.05 40.74 14.03
C VAL A 201 -27.91 39.69 13.93
N LEU A 202 -27.50 39.39 12.70
CA LEU A 202 -26.10 39.08 12.33
C LEU A 202 -25.73 39.83 11.04
N GLY A 203 -24.64 40.60 11.06
CA GLY A 203 -24.22 41.43 9.91
C GLY A 203 -23.44 40.66 8.84
N LYS A 204 -23.57 41.09 7.58
CA LYS A 204 -22.79 40.61 6.43
C LYS A 204 -22.25 41.80 5.60
N SER A 205 -21.04 41.60 5.07
CA SER A 205 -20.54 41.96 3.73
C SER A 205 -20.92 43.31 3.11
N ILE A 206 -19.90 44.11 2.76
CA ILE A 206 -19.98 45.09 1.66
C ILE A 206 -18.68 45.02 0.84
N ASP A 207 -18.83 45.00 -0.49
CA ASP A 207 -17.76 44.96 -1.49
C ASP A 207 -17.15 46.34 -1.81
N ALA A 208 -16.13 46.33 -2.67
CA ALA A 208 -15.41 47.51 -3.16
C ALA A 208 -16.24 48.45 -4.06
N MET A 209 -15.80 49.70 -4.18
CA MET A 209 -16.09 50.57 -5.32
C MET A 209 -14.90 51.46 -5.71
N ASP A 210 -14.64 51.52 -7.02
CA ASP A 210 -13.79 52.50 -7.70
C ASP A 210 -14.44 53.89 -7.75
N VAL A 211 -13.65 54.96 -7.63
CA VAL A 211 -13.91 56.27 -8.26
C VAL A 211 -12.58 56.98 -8.60
N ASP A 212 -12.45 57.40 -9.86
CA ASP A 212 -11.42 58.29 -10.46
C ASP A 212 -12.18 59.56 -10.98
N PRO A 213 -11.62 60.66 -11.57
CA PRO A 213 -10.22 60.94 -11.98
C PRO A 213 -9.74 62.43 -11.81
N LEU A 214 -8.58 62.76 -12.43
CA LEU A 214 -8.05 64.10 -12.84
C LEU A 214 -7.37 64.96 -11.74
N THR A 215 -6.31 65.77 -11.97
CA THR A 215 -5.60 66.19 -13.21
C THR A 215 -4.13 66.60 -12.97
N ALA A 216 -3.28 66.33 -13.98
CA ALA A 216 -1.96 66.90 -14.37
C ALA A 216 -1.18 67.94 -13.50
N ALA A 217 0.14 67.69 -13.35
CA ALA A 217 1.22 68.66 -13.59
C ALA A 217 2.57 67.95 -13.92
N ASN A 218 3.43 68.58 -14.72
CA ASN A 218 4.67 68.02 -15.30
C ASN A 218 5.92 68.22 -14.41
N VAL A 219 7.01 67.45 -14.67
CA VAL A 219 8.33 67.94 -15.19
C VAL A 219 9.53 66.99 -14.87
N ALA A 220 10.29 66.66 -15.93
CA ALA A 220 11.72 66.28 -16.03
C ALA A 220 12.33 65.04 -15.31
N VAL A 221 12.75 64.10 -16.17
CA VAL A 221 13.91 63.17 -16.09
C VAL A 221 15.18 63.99 -16.51
N PRO A 222 16.43 63.79 -15.99
CA PRO A 222 17.24 62.64 -16.41
C PRO A 222 18.39 62.06 -15.53
N ALA A 223 18.78 60.86 -15.98
CA ALA A 223 19.92 59.98 -15.70
C ALA A 223 21.30 60.55 -15.32
N SER A 224 22.12 59.73 -14.63
CA SER A 224 23.42 59.20 -15.13
C SER A 224 24.13 58.25 -14.12
N VAL A 225 25.20 57.60 -14.58
CA VAL A 225 26.01 56.49 -13.98
C VAL A 225 27.51 56.82 -14.29
N PRO A 226 28.57 56.12 -13.84
CA PRO A 226 29.05 55.69 -12.50
C PRO A 226 30.38 56.40 -12.08
N SER A 227 31.02 56.02 -10.95
CA SER A 227 32.50 55.80 -10.73
C SER A 227 32.80 55.80 -9.20
N THR A 228 33.46 54.81 -8.55
CA THR A 228 34.87 54.34 -8.52
C THR A 228 35.83 55.12 -7.57
N GLU A 229 36.58 54.36 -6.75
CA GLU A 229 37.89 54.64 -6.09
C GLU A 229 38.05 55.43 -4.75
N GLU A 230 38.54 54.67 -3.75
CA GLU A 230 39.66 54.89 -2.79
C GLU A 230 39.83 56.07 -1.80
N SER A 231 40.16 55.65 -0.56
CA SER A 231 41.22 56.17 0.35
C SER A 231 41.03 57.38 1.29
N ALA A 232 40.83 57.02 2.57
CA ALA A 232 41.69 57.35 3.73
C ALA A 232 41.46 58.62 4.61
N LYS A 233 41.42 58.36 5.95
CA LYS A 233 41.67 59.25 7.12
C LYS A 233 40.59 60.34 7.40
N SER A 234 40.23 60.72 8.63
CA SER A 234 40.66 60.30 9.99
C SER A 234 39.70 60.77 11.11
N GLN A 235 39.89 60.22 12.33
CA GLN A 235 39.65 60.81 13.68
C GLN A 235 38.23 60.83 14.32
N GLN A 236 38.18 60.22 15.52
CA GLN A 236 37.42 60.55 16.76
C GLN A 236 35.88 60.67 16.68
N SER A 237 35.08 60.04 17.56
CA SER A 237 35.26 59.95 19.01
C SER A 237 34.51 58.78 19.70
N SER A 238 34.97 58.49 20.93
CA SER A 238 34.36 57.71 22.04
C SER A 238 32.88 57.27 21.99
N ASN A 239 32.64 55.98 22.28
CA ASN A 239 32.01 55.59 23.57
C ASN A 239 32.13 54.08 23.89
N ASP A 240 32.87 53.79 24.95
CA ASP A 240 32.61 52.73 25.94
C ASP A 240 31.19 52.89 26.54
N SER A 241 30.52 51.91 27.18
CA SER A 241 30.83 50.52 27.55
C SER A 241 29.52 49.85 28.01
N GLN A 242 29.35 48.53 27.89
CA GLN A 242 29.04 47.63 29.02
C GLN A 242 28.85 46.16 28.59
N ASN A 243 29.45 45.27 29.37
CA ASN A 243 29.47 43.82 29.23
C ASN A 243 29.14 43.19 30.60
N PRO A 244 28.23 42.21 30.72
CA PRO A 244 28.04 41.46 31.94
C PRO A 244 28.54 39.99 31.85
N GLN A 245 29.76 39.81 32.38
CA GLN A 245 30.21 38.72 33.27
C GLN A 245 30.11 37.22 32.90
N SER A 246 31.26 36.58 33.07
CA SER A 246 31.57 35.16 32.91
C SER A 246 31.15 34.27 34.10
N LEU A 247 31.08 32.96 33.86
CA LEU A 247 31.09 31.91 34.89
C LEU A 247 32.28 30.93 34.67
N PRO A 248 32.70 30.15 35.69
CA PRO A 248 34.10 29.71 35.81
C PRO A 248 34.42 28.33 35.21
N SER A 249 35.71 28.13 34.91
CA SER A 249 36.31 26.87 34.44
C SER A 249 36.47 25.82 35.56
N PRO A 250 36.45 24.51 35.24
CA PRO A 250 36.83 23.44 36.16
C PRO A 250 38.36 23.30 36.32
N PRO A 251 38.85 22.65 37.40
CA PRO A 251 40.29 22.47 37.67
C PRO A 251 40.92 21.32 36.85
N PRO A 252 42.26 21.28 36.73
CA PRO A 252 42.96 20.20 36.02
C PRO A 252 43.26 19.00 36.92
N GLU A 253 42.91 17.80 36.48
CA GLU A 253 43.37 16.55 37.10
C GLU A 253 44.68 16.07 36.46
N ALA A 254 45.64 15.69 37.31
CA ALA A 254 46.97 15.27 36.88
C ALA A 254 47.05 13.76 36.67
N ILE A 255 47.73 13.35 35.59
CA ILE A 255 48.00 11.95 35.26
C ILE A 255 49.09 11.42 36.20
N ALA A 256 48.83 10.28 36.85
CA ALA A 256 49.85 9.48 37.54
C ALA A 256 49.65 7.98 37.24
N THR A 257 50.58 7.41 36.49
CA THR A 257 50.69 5.98 36.17
C THR A 257 51.04 5.13 37.38
N ARG A 258 50.39 3.97 37.54
CA ARG A 258 51.03 2.76 38.11
C ARG A 258 50.30 1.44 37.76
N GLU A 259 51.08 0.37 37.82
CA GLU A 259 50.80 -0.99 37.32
C GLU A 259 49.90 -1.85 38.22
N PRO A 260 49.36 -2.99 37.73
CA PRO A 260 48.38 -3.80 38.45
C PRO A 260 49.01 -4.73 39.52
N GLY A 261 48.24 -4.97 40.60
CA GLY A 261 48.55 -5.94 41.66
C GLY A 261 47.37 -6.86 41.95
N GLU A 262 47.66 -8.08 42.41
CA GLU A 262 46.73 -9.22 42.47
C GLU A 262 45.88 -9.30 43.76
N GLY A 263 44.78 -10.07 43.70
CA GLY A 263 43.95 -10.50 44.85
C GLY A 263 42.81 -9.55 45.24
N GLY A 264 41.69 -9.99 45.83
CA GLY A 264 41.23 -11.36 46.12
C GLY A 264 40.15 -11.40 47.21
N HIS A 265 38.99 -12.00 46.92
CA HIS A 265 37.93 -12.51 47.82
C HIS A 265 37.01 -11.59 48.69
N SER A 266 35.80 -12.12 48.90
CA SER A 266 34.85 -12.02 50.04
C SER A 266 33.90 -10.81 50.22
N ASP A 267 32.62 -11.07 49.92
CA ASP A 267 31.43 -11.12 50.81
C ASP A 267 30.97 -9.94 51.72
N GLU A 268 29.68 -9.61 51.49
CA GLU A 268 28.61 -9.09 52.39
C GLU A 268 28.70 -7.76 53.18
N PRO A 269 27.53 -7.12 53.47
CA PRO A 269 27.44 -5.72 53.90
C PRO A 269 27.07 -5.52 55.39
N PRO A 270 27.13 -4.27 55.89
CA PRO A 270 26.32 -3.85 57.02
C PRO A 270 25.46 -2.59 56.75
N ALA A 271 24.39 -2.46 57.54
CA ALA A 271 23.41 -1.37 57.48
C ALA A 271 23.78 -0.15 58.37
N GLY A 272 23.08 0.99 58.19
CA GLY A 272 23.13 2.12 59.13
C GLY A 272 22.31 3.36 58.73
N GLN A 273 21.13 3.56 59.34
CA GLN A 273 20.49 4.88 59.46
C GLN A 273 21.08 5.66 60.66
N PRO A 274 20.91 7.01 60.76
CA PRO A 274 19.78 7.54 61.55
C PRO A 274 19.16 8.91 61.14
N SER A 275 17.82 8.94 61.06
CA SER A 275 16.80 9.94 61.50
C SER A 275 17.06 11.45 61.77
N CYS A 276 16.14 12.28 61.21
CA CYS A 276 15.45 13.49 61.77
C CYS A 276 16.24 14.83 61.97
N PRO A 277 15.60 16.02 62.24
CA PRO A 277 14.16 16.43 62.27
C PRO A 277 13.82 17.72 61.44
N PRO A 278 12.57 18.28 61.47
CA PRO A 278 12.13 19.40 60.61
C PRO A 278 11.85 20.76 61.32
N THR A 279 11.76 21.86 60.55
CA THR A 279 11.21 23.17 61.00
C THR A 279 10.48 23.95 59.87
N SER A 280 9.70 24.97 60.24
CA SER A 280 8.85 25.78 59.35
C SER A 280 8.95 27.30 59.63
N ARG A 281 8.23 28.11 58.81
CA ARG A 281 7.78 29.52 58.95
C ARG A 281 8.56 30.68 58.29
N ASN A 282 7.79 31.36 57.40
CA ASN A 282 7.65 32.83 57.23
C ASN A 282 8.87 33.65 56.71
N SER A 283 8.73 34.79 56.00
CA SER A 283 7.59 35.73 55.84
C SER A 283 7.68 36.64 54.58
N ARG A 284 6.50 37.08 54.05
CA ARG A 284 6.13 38.48 53.61
C ARG A 284 6.97 39.19 52.52
N ASN A 285 6.45 40.00 51.57
CA ASN A 285 5.13 40.60 51.25
C ASN A 285 4.92 40.52 49.68
N ALA A 286 4.00 41.19 48.95
CA ALA A 286 3.12 42.34 49.18
C ALA A 286 1.83 42.39 48.31
N SER A 287 1.15 43.54 48.39
CA SER A 287 -0.07 44.11 47.78
C SER A 287 0.06 44.56 46.32
N THR A 288 -0.98 44.61 45.46
CA THR A 288 -2.27 45.37 45.51
C THR A 288 -3.35 44.71 44.59
N SER A 289 -4.65 45.05 44.50
CA SER A 289 -5.67 45.65 45.39
C SER A 289 -7.10 45.36 44.84
N ARG A 290 -8.12 45.33 45.71
CA ARG A 290 -9.59 45.16 45.46
C ARG A 290 -10.25 46.37 44.75
N PRO A 291 -11.58 46.43 44.40
CA PRO A 291 -12.77 45.63 44.83
C PRO A 291 -13.64 45.09 43.66
N GLY A 292 -14.79 44.42 43.80
CA GLY A 292 -15.55 43.91 44.96
C GLY A 292 -17.06 44.18 44.86
N SER A 293 -17.89 43.13 44.75
CA SER A 293 -19.35 43.21 44.95
C SER A 293 -19.92 41.89 45.51
N ARG A 294 -21.14 41.93 46.05
CA ARG A 294 -21.65 41.03 47.11
C ARG A 294 -23.16 40.87 46.96
N LEU A 295 -23.68 39.65 46.90
CA LEU A 295 -25.11 39.36 47.06
C LEU A 295 -25.35 38.00 47.74
N GLN A 296 -26.55 37.80 48.29
CA GLN A 296 -26.77 36.99 49.49
C GLN A 296 -27.56 35.70 49.27
N MET A 297 -27.25 34.70 50.11
CA MET A 297 -28.13 33.73 50.79
C MET A 297 -29.48 33.29 50.15
N ARG A 298 -29.70 31.96 50.10
CA ARG A 298 -30.58 31.29 51.10
C ARG A 298 -30.45 29.76 51.13
N THR A 299 -31.04 29.17 52.17
CA THR A 299 -30.78 27.84 52.76
C THR A 299 -31.99 26.91 52.64
N THR A 300 -31.78 25.59 52.53
CA THR A 300 -32.62 24.52 53.16
C THR A 300 -31.91 23.16 53.15
N ALA A 301 -32.28 22.25 54.08
CA ALA A 301 -31.78 20.87 54.24
C ALA A 301 -32.91 20.03 54.93
N ALA A 302 -32.86 18.71 55.18
CA ALA A 302 -31.86 17.61 55.06
C ALA A 302 -32.68 16.29 54.92
N PRO A 303 -32.23 15.06 55.28
CA PRO A 303 -30.89 14.43 55.41
C PRO A 303 -30.78 13.07 54.64
N ILE A 304 -29.63 12.38 54.73
CA ILE A 304 -29.45 10.97 54.30
C ILE A 304 -28.76 10.20 55.46
N PRO A 305 -29.16 8.96 55.80
CA PRO A 305 -28.58 8.20 56.92
C PRO A 305 -27.25 7.51 56.57
N ASP A 306 -26.48 7.26 57.63
CA ASP A 306 -25.18 6.60 57.68
C ASP A 306 -25.35 5.15 58.15
N GLU A 307 -24.63 4.20 57.54
CA GLU A 307 -24.53 2.83 58.07
C GLU A 307 -23.18 2.19 57.71
N SER A 308 -22.50 1.63 58.71
CA SER A 308 -21.10 1.21 58.63
C SER A 308 -20.83 -0.15 59.28
N ARG A 309 -20.04 -1.01 58.62
CA ARG A 309 -19.44 -2.26 59.14
C ARG A 309 -18.36 -2.73 58.15
N ALA A 310 -17.07 -2.62 58.42
CA ALA A 310 -16.23 -3.33 59.41
C ALA A 310 -15.85 -4.77 58.98
N LEU A 311 -14.56 -4.94 58.67
CA LEU A 311 -13.86 -6.21 58.42
C LEU A 311 -13.21 -6.73 59.71
N PRO A 312 -13.13 -8.06 59.94
CA PRO A 312 -12.31 -8.64 61.01
C PRO A 312 -11.00 -9.27 60.49
N THR A 313 -9.96 -9.14 61.31
CA THR A 313 -8.69 -9.88 61.23
C THR A 313 -8.46 -10.50 62.60
N ASP A 314 -8.15 -11.80 62.73
CA ASP A 314 -7.17 -12.23 63.74
C ASP A 314 -6.68 -13.70 63.65
N GLN A 315 -5.55 -13.88 64.33
CA GLN A 315 -4.59 -14.99 64.48
C GLN A 315 -5.10 -16.34 65.01
N ARG A 316 -4.34 -17.45 64.78
CA ARG A 316 -3.66 -18.25 65.84
C ARG A 316 -2.60 -19.27 65.36
N GLN A 317 -1.74 -19.72 66.29
CA GLN A 317 -0.49 -20.50 66.16
C GLN A 317 -0.58 -22.04 66.33
N GLU A 318 0.37 -22.72 65.68
CA GLU A 318 1.29 -23.81 66.12
C GLU A 318 0.88 -25.21 66.66
N ASN A 319 1.68 -26.19 66.18
CA ASN A 319 2.23 -27.43 66.80
C ASN A 319 1.68 -28.85 66.47
N ALA A 320 2.39 -29.49 65.52
CA ALA A 320 3.11 -30.79 65.57
C ALA A 320 2.46 -32.07 66.16
N GLU A 321 2.34 -33.16 65.38
CA GLU A 321 3.30 -34.31 65.36
C GLU A 321 2.85 -35.49 64.45
N ALA A 322 3.81 -36.41 64.16
CA ALA A 322 3.68 -37.77 63.58
C ALA A 322 3.28 -37.98 62.09
N GLY A 323 4.11 -38.76 61.37
CA GLY A 323 3.82 -39.35 60.04
C GLY A 323 3.12 -40.73 60.11
N PRO A 324 3.08 -41.58 59.06
CA PRO A 324 4.10 -41.70 57.99
C PRO A 324 3.60 -41.82 56.52
N SER A 325 4.53 -41.54 55.61
CA SER A 325 4.76 -42.10 54.26
C SER A 325 3.65 -42.87 53.50
N ARG A 326 3.15 -42.29 52.40
CA ARG A 326 2.72 -43.02 51.18
C ARG A 326 3.00 -42.20 49.90
N PRO A 327 3.09 -42.84 48.71
CA PRO A 327 3.90 -42.31 47.61
C PRO A 327 3.18 -41.32 46.68
N ALA A 328 3.97 -40.49 46.00
CA ALA A 328 3.49 -39.56 44.98
C ALA A 328 2.87 -40.30 43.76
N PRO A 329 1.73 -39.83 43.22
CA PRO A 329 1.20 -40.36 41.97
C PRO A 329 2.08 -39.94 40.79
N GLN A 330 2.44 -40.90 39.94
CA GLN A 330 3.23 -40.65 38.73
C GLN A 330 2.44 -39.82 37.71
N VAL A 331 3.08 -38.80 37.16
CA VAL A 331 2.55 -38.02 36.02
C VAL A 331 2.79 -38.81 34.73
N PRO A 332 1.76 -39.12 33.92
CA PRO A 332 1.95 -39.82 32.65
C PRO A 332 2.58 -38.89 31.59
N PRO A 333 3.52 -39.39 30.75
CA PRO A 333 4.21 -38.58 29.74
C PRO A 333 3.29 -38.18 28.57
N ARG A 334 3.44 -36.94 28.11
CA ARG A 334 2.72 -36.41 26.92
C ARG A 334 3.21 -37.07 25.62
N PRO A 335 2.31 -37.51 24.71
CA PRO A 335 2.71 -37.98 23.38
C PRO A 335 3.05 -36.80 22.43
N SER A 336 4.16 -36.95 21.71
CA SER A 336 4.64 -36.00 20.70
C SER A 336 3.91 -36.19 19.34
N LYS A 337 3.65 -35.08 18.62
CA LYS A 337 2.96 -35.08 17.32
C LYS A 337 3.92 -34.69 16.18
N THR A 338 4.47 -35.66 15.46
CA THR A 338 5.39 -35.43 14.32
C THR A 338 5.16 -36.38 13.12
N THR A 339 3.90 -36.63 12.73
CA THR A 339 3.55 -37.61 11.66
C THR A 339 2.44 -37.15 10.69
N VAL A 340 2.50 -35.92 10.15
CA VAL A 340 1.58 -35.48 9.06
C VAL A 340 2.30 -34.85 7.85
N SER A 341 3.57 -34.42 7.95
CA SER A 341 4.25 -33.68 6.86
C SER A 341 4.85 -34.55 5.74
N LYS A 342 4.92 -35.88 5.88
CA LYS A 342 5.62 -36.76 4.91
C LYS A 342 4.87 -36.93 3.58
N SER A 343 3.56 -37.23 3.57
CA SER A 343 2.82 -37.53 2.33
C SER A 343 2.70 -36.33 1.37
N LYS A 344 2.68 -35.10 1.89
CA LYS A 344 2.64 -33.87 1.07
C LYS A 344 3.99 -33.57 0.37
N LYS A 345 5.10 -34.09 0.90
CA LYS A 345 6.45 -33.96 0.31
C LYS A 345 6.69 -35.01 -0.78
N GLU A 346 6.17 -36.21 -0.58
CA GLU A 346 6.28 -37.33 -1.53
C GLU A 346 5.48 -37.08 -2.83
N LYS A 347 4.26 -36.53 -2.71
CA LYS A 347 3.42 -36.15 -3.86
C LYS A 347 3.99 -35.00 -4.71
N ARG A 348 4.90 -34.17 -4.16
CA ARG A 348 5.70 -33.19 -4.92
C ARG A 348 6.92 -33.84 -5.60
N LYS A 349 7.55 -34.82 -4.95
CA LYS A 349 8.70 -35.56 -5.48
C LYS A 349 8.33 -36.37 -6.74
N LEU A 350 7.16 -37.01 -6.75
CA LEU A 350 6.66 -37.73 -7.93
C LEU A 350 6.38 -36.80 -9.14
N LYS A 351 5.87 -35.59 -8.90
CA LYS A 351 5.61 -34.59 -9.96
C LYS A 351 6.87 -33.97 -10.55
N GLN A 352 8.01 -33.99 -9.84
CA GLN A 352 9.30 -33.50 -10.37
C GLN A 352 10.03 -34.56 -11.20
N LEU A 353 9.92 -35.84 -10.82
CA LEU A 353 10.56 -36.94 -11.56
C LEU A 353 9.94 -37.18 -12.96
N ALA A 354 8.66 -36.84 -13.15
CA ALA A 354 7.99 -36.93 -14.45
C ALA A 354 8.40 -35.85 -15.48
N LYS A 355 9.20 -34.83 -15.08
CA LYS A 355 9.58 -33.69 -15.94
C LYS A 355 11.01 -33.76 -16.48
N ALA A 356 11.75 -34.83 -16.20
CA ALA A 356 13.15 -35.01 -16.59
C ALA A 356 13.30 -36.07 -17.70
N GLY A 357 12.69 -35.83 -18.86
CA GLY A 357 12.90 -36.64 -20.06
C GLY A 357 14.34 -36.46 -20.59
N LYS A 358 15.05 -37.56 -20.79
CA LYS A 358 16.36 -37.60 -21.47
C LYS A 358 16.25 -38.42 -22.75
N LEU A 359 16.80 -37.88 -23.84
CA LEU A 359 17.27 -38.67 -24.99
C LEU A 359 18.70 -38.23 -25.34
N LEU A 360 19.48 -39.17 -25.89
CA LEU A 360 20.86 -39.01 -26.32
C LEU A 360 20.97 -38.24 -27.64
N PRO A 361 22.20 -37.82 -28.02
CA PRO A 361 22.75 -38.37 -29.26
C PRO A 361 24.25 -38.77 -29.18
N GLN A 362 24.66 -39.57 -30.17
CA GLN A 362 26.05 -39.93 -30.52
C GLN A 362 26.51 -39.14 -31.79
N PRO A 363 27.78 -39.25 -32.28
CA PRO A 363 28.50 -38.09 -32.83
C PRO A 363 28.87 -38.17 -34.33
N GLN A 364 29.19 -37.00 -34.90
CA GLN A 364 30.10 -36.68 -36.04
C GLN A 364 29.88 -35.20 -36.42
N ALA A 365 30.73 -34.46 -37.17
CA ALA A 365 32.20 -34.35 -37.24
C ALA A 365 32.53 -33.04 -38.03
N ASP A 366 33.67 -32.40 -37.72
CA ASP A 366 34.47 -31.44 -38.49
C ASP A 366 33.83 -30.46 -39.53
N ALA A 367 33.98 -29.13 -39.32
CA ALA A 367 34.79 -28.22 -40.17
C ALA A 367 34.62 -26.69 -39.91
N ALA A 368 35.76 -26.02 -39.71
CA ALA A 368 36.18 -24.65 -40.13
C ALA A 368 35.25 -23.40 -40.19
N ALA A 369 35.59 -22.42 -39.33
CA ALA A 369 35.92 -20.99 -39.61
C ALA A 369 34.87 -19.92 -40.04
N SER A 370 35.24 -18.65 -39.76
CA SER A 370 34.48 -17.37 -39.85
C SER A 370 33.39 -17.22 -38.76
N ASP A 371 33.37 -16.24 -37.86
CA ASP A 371 33.80 -14.83 -37.83
C ASP A 371 32.89 -13.87 -38.63
N SER A 372 31.78 -13.49 -37.98
CA SER A 372 30.99 -12.25 -38.17
C SER A 372 29.85 -12.18 -37.14
N ASP A 373 29.79 -11.11 -36.34
CA ASP A 373 28.65 -10.81 -35.46
C ASP A 373 27.41 -10.31 -36.25
N GLU A 374 26.24 -10.31 -35.60
CA GLU A 374 24.93 -9.77 -36.04
C GLU A 374 24.12 -10.51 -37.14
N GLU A 375 23.50 -11.66 -36.82
CA GLU A 375 22.13 -12.00 -37.28
C GLU A 375 21.57 -13.27 -36.59
N TYR A 376 20.55 -13.19 -35.72
CA TYR A 376 19.66 -14.34 -35.42
C TYR A 376 18.36 -13.97 -34.64
N TRP A 377 17.22 -13.85 -35.34
CA TRP A 377 15.86 -13.98 -34.75
C TRP A 377 14.79 -14.35 -35.81
N VAL A 378 15.00 -15.42 -36.60
CA VAL A 378 13.91 -16.08 -37.36
C VAL A 378 14.13 -17.60 -37.40
N ALA A 379 13.43 -18.33 -36.53
CA ALA A 379 13.02 -19.76 -36.61
C ALA A 379 12.70 -20.26 -35.18
N GLY A 380 11.57 -20.87 -34.88
CA GLY A 380 10.36 -21.08 -35.67
C GLY A 380 9.19 -21.47 -34.75
N ASP A 381 7.96 -21.38 -35.28
CA ASP A 381 6.78 -21.97 -34.65
C ASP A 381 6.75 -23.49 -34.88
N ASP A 382 6.20 -24.25 -33.92
CA ASP A 382 5.31 -25.42 -34.12
C ASP A 382 5.19 -26.23 -32.80
N ILE A 383 4.03 -26.14 -32.15
CA ILE A 383 3.61 -27.02 -31.04
C ILE A 383 2.24 -27.62 -31.41
N PRO A 384 2.06 -28.96 -31.51
CA PRO A 384 0.88 -29.52 -32.19
C PRO A 384 -0.40 -29.59 -31.33
N ASP A 385 -1.51 -29.10 -31.89
CA ASP A 385 -2.87 -29.12 -31.34
C ASP A 385 -3.50 -30.54 -31.23
N HIS A 386 -3.12 -31.34 -30.22
CA HIS A 386 -3.71 -32.68 -30.05
C HIS A 386 -3.90 -33.20 -28.60
N LEU A 387 -3.80 -32.34 -27.57
CA LEU A 387 -3.89 -32.77 -26.17
C LEU A 387 -4.90 -31.99 -25.31
N LEU A 388 -6.10 -31.77 -25.83
CA LEU A 388 -7.27 -31.34 -25.05
C LEU A 388 -8.59 -31.76 -25.72
N ILE A 389 -9.21 -32.83 -25.20
CA ILE A 389 -10.65 -33.18 -25.07
C ILE A 389 -10.81 -34.72 -25.07
N GLU A 390 -11.94 -35.19 -24.51
CA GLU A 390 -12.33 -36.58 -24.21
C GLU A 390 -11.68 -37.19 -22.95
N ALA A 391 -12.39 -37.95 -22.09
CA ALA A 391 -13.79 -38.40 -22.16
C ALA A 391 -14.50 -38.34 -20.80
N ALA A 392 -15.81 -38.20 -20.84
CA ALA A 392 -16.70 -38.74 -19.82
C ALA A 392 -17.22 -40.12 -20.29
N GLU A 393 -17.91 -40.82 -19.40
CA GLU A 393 -18.63 -42.09 -19.61
C GLU A 393 -17.83 -43.42 -19.52
N GLN A 394 -18.59 -44.43 -19.06
CA GLN A 394 -18.27 -45.86 -18.97
C GLN A 394 -17.15 -46.24 -17.97
N GLY A 395 -17.27 -47.32 -17.21
CA GLY A 395 -18.31 -48.34 -17.20
C GLY A 395 -17.74 -49.61 -16.55
N GLU A 396 -18.60 -50.40 -15.93
CA GLU A 396 -18.28 -51.61 -15.19
C GLU A 396 -17.22 -52.55 -15.82
N MET A 397 -16.33 -53.12 -15.00
CA MET A 397 -16.20 -54.58 -14.87
C MET A 397 -15.37 -54.95 -13.63
N GLY A 398 -15.83 -55.96 -12.89
CA GLY A 398 -15.14 -56.50 -11.72
C GLY A 398 -14.52 -57.89 -11.92
N LYS A 399 -14.22 -58.55 -10.79
CA LYS A 399 -13.59 -59.88 -10.57
C LYS A 399 -12.07 -59.82 -10.28
N ALA A 400 -11.48 -60.72 -9.48
CA ALA A 400 -11.98 -61.58 -8.40
C ALA A 400 -10.78 -62.25 -7.70
N TRP A 401 -11.00 -62.84 -6.51
CA TRP A 401 -10.10 -63.78 -5.79
C TRP A 401 -8.77 -63.20 -5.22
N SER A 402 -8.25 -63.66 -4.06
CA SER A 402 -8.81 -64.63 -3.10
C SER A 402 -8.28 -64.52 -1.66
N VAL A 403 -9.23 -64.65 -0.71
CA VAL A 403 -9.19 -65.54 0.47
C VAL A 403 -7.89 -65.67 1.30
N ARG A 404 -7.98 -65.25 2.58
CA ARG A 404 -7.64 -66.15 3.71
C ARG A 404 -8.57 -65.90 4.91
N LYS A 405 -9.08 -67.00 5.49
CA LYS A 405 -10.00 -67.02 6.64
C LYS A 405 -9.23 -67.28 7.94
N THR A 406 -9.68 -66.69 9.04
CA THR A 406 -9.71 -67.30 10.39
C THR A 406 -10.92 -66.78 11.15
N ALA A 407 -11.81 -67.67 11.60
CA ALA A 407 -12.86 -67.36 12.59
C ALA A 407 -12.24 -67.40 14.01
N THR A 408 -12.85 -67.04 15.15
CA THR A 408 -14.24 -66.98 15.67
C THR A 408 -14.16 -66.22 17.04
N PRO A 409 -15.21 -66.00 17.87
CA PRO A 409 -16.66 -65.90 17.64
C PRO A 409 -17.27 -64.57 18.18
N VAL A 410 -18.60 -64.44 18.07
CA VAL A 410 -19.43 -63.31 18.52
C VAL A 410 -19.90 -63.47 19.99
N PRO A 411 -20.11 -62.38 20.75
CA PRO A 411 -21.13 -62.32 21.79
C PRO A 411 -22.28 -61.37 21.43
N GLU A 412 -23.50 -61.87 21.63
CA GLU A 412 -24.80 -61.26 21.34
C GLU A 412 -25.26 -60.32 22.48
N PRO A 413 -25.86 -59.14 22.21
CA PRO A 413 -26.38 -58.26 23.26
C PRO A 413 -27.78 -58.71 23.75
N PRO A 414 -28.02 -58.79 25.08
CA PRO A 414 -29.24 -59.37 25.65
C PRO A 414 -30.50 -58.46 25.57
N PRO A 415 -31.72 -59.03 25.75
CA PRO A 415 -32.99 -58.35 25.50
C PRO A 415 -33.44 -57.40 26.63
N ARG A 416 -34.37 -56.49 26.28
CA ARG A 416 -35.00 -55.53 27.21
C ARG A 416 -35.93 -56.22 28.24
N PRO A 417 -35.89 -55.84 29.53
CA PRO A 417 -36.97 -56.11 30.48
C PRO A 417 -38.11 -55.05 30.39
N PRO A 418 -39.33 -55.35 30.90
CA PRO A 418 -40.54 -54.57 30.64
C PRO A 418 -40.88 -53.50 31.70
N SER A 419 -41.87 -52.66 31.37
CA SER A 419 -42.47 -51.66 32.27
C SER A 419 -43.17 -52.27 33.51
N PRO A 420 -43.16 -51.56 34.65
CA PRO A 420 -44.25 -51.59 35.62
C PRO A 420 -45.25 -50.46 35.32
N ALA A 421 -46.56 -50.74 35.49
CA ALA A 421 -47.65 -49.81 35.22
C ALA A 421 -48.22 -49.17 36.50
N GLN A 422 -49.05 -48.13 36.29
CA GLN A 422 -50.10 -47.63 37.21
C GLN A 422 -49.71 -47.11 38.60
N ARG A 423 -49.77 -45.78 38.75
CA ARG A 423 -50.58 -45.15 39.82
C ARG A 423 -51.39 -43.98 39.26
N SER A 424 -52.55 -43.74 39.89
CA SER A 424 -53.71 -43.04 39.34
C SER A 424 -53.63 -41.50 39.39
N PRO A 425 -54.40 -40.78 38.54
CA PRO A 425 -54.57 -39.34 38.67
C PRO A 425 -55.56 -38.98 39.80
N ILE A 426 -55.22 -37.97 40.60
CA ILE A 426 -56.15 -37.31 41.54
C ILE A 426 -56.61 -35.99 40.89
N PRO A 427 -57.90 -35.64 40.95
CA PRO A 427 -58.47 -34.56 40.13
C PRO A 427 -58.34 -33.18 40.78
N ILE A 428 -58.06 -32.13 39.99
CA ILE A 428 -58.18 -30.74 40.42
C ILE A 428 -59.07 -29.96 39.43
N ALA A 429 -60.20 -29.51 39.97
CA ALA A 429 -61.08 -28.41 39.55
C ALA A 429 -61.17 -28.03 38.06
N ARG A 430 -62.31 -28.39 37.44
CA ARG A 430 -62.91 -27.55 36.39
C ARG A 430 -63.39 -26.24 37.01
N VAL A 431 -62.97 -25.09 36.49
CA VAL A 431 -63.62 -23.80 36.74
C VAL A 431 -64.61 -23.54 35.61
N SER A 432 -65.91 -23.51 35.95
CA SER A 432 -66.98 -23.14 35.01
C SER A 432 -67.03 -21.62 34.79
N PRO A 433 -67.44 -21.14 33.61
CA PRO A 433 -67.60 -19.71 33.35
C PRO A 433 -68.83 -19.14 34.07
N LEU A 434 -68.70 -17.93 34.64
CA LEU A 434 -69.79 -17.15 35.22
C LEU A 434 -70.59 -16.40 34.12
N PRO A 435 -71.91 -16.16 34.33
CA PRO A 435 -72.79 -15.57 33.32
C PRO A 435 -72.76 -14.03 33.31
N PRO A 436 -73.23 -13.38 32.22
CA PRO A 436 -73.36 -11.93 32.13
C PRO A 436 -74.58 -11.39 32.92
N PRO A 437 -74.48 -10.22 33.58
CA PRO A 437 -75.62 -9.56 34.22
C PRO A 437 -76.43 -8.71 33.23
N SER A 438 -77.74 -8.64 33.47
CA SER A 438 -78.73 -7.92 32.67
C SER A 438 -79.20 -6.61 33.35
N VAL A 439 -79.26 -5.49 32.58
CA VAL A 439 -80.45 -4.61 32.27
C VAL A 439 -81.41 -4.21 33.44
N PRO A 440 -82.03 -2.99 33.58
CA PRO A 440 -82.31 -1.84 32.66
C PRO A 440 -82.07 -0.44 33.38
N PRO A 441 -82.83 0.69 33.23
CA PRO A 441 -83.76 1.22 32.20
C PRO A 441 -83.60 2.73 31.77
N ARG A 442 -84.44 3.11 30.78
CA ARG A 442 -85.05 4.45 30.50
C ARG A 442 -84.35 5.50 29.60
N SER A 443 -85.20 6.14 28.81
CA SER A 443 -85.06 6.99 27.61
C SER A 443 -85.63 8.42 27.89
N PRO A 444 -85.98 9.31 26.92
CA PRO A 444 -85.43 9.73 25.60
C PRO A 444 -85.16 11.28 25.63
N PRO A 445 -85.39 12.15 24.59
CA PRO A 445 -85.33 12.10 23.10
C PRO A 445 -84.22 13.08 22.54
N THR A 446 -84.03 13.40 21.24
CA THR A 446 -84.84 14.36 20.42
C THR A 446 -84.13 14.73 19.07
N ILE A 447 -84.84 14.70 17.90
CA ILE A 447 -84.63 15.50 16.64
C ILE A 447 -83.29 15.33 15.84
N ASN A 448 -83.17 15.29 14.50
CA ASN A 448 -84.04 15.28 13.29
C ASN A 448 -83.31 14.46 12.16
N ARG A 449 -83.95 13.72 11.22
CA ARG A 449 -84.61 14.14 9.95
C ARG A 449 -83.61 14.80 8.94
N GLU A 450 -83.46 14.45 7.66
CA GLU A 450 -84.37 13.83 6.64
C GLU A 450 -83.63 13.13 5.45
N PHE A 451 -84.30 12.13 4.82
CA PHE A 451 -84.41 11.80 3.36
C PHE A 451 -83.15 11.70 2.42
N LEU A 452 -83.10 10.87 1.36
CA LEU A 452 -84.08 10.03 0.63
C LEU A 452 -83.39 8.84 -0.13
N THR A 453 -84.08 7.70 -0.21
CA THR A 453 -83.93 6.61 -1.22
C THR A 453 -84.55 7.05 -2.59
N PRO A 454 -84.55 6.31 -3.74
CA PRO A 454 -84.56 4.83 -3.88
C PRO A 454 -84.01 4.11 -5.16
N ALA A 455 -83.85 2.77 -5.04
CA ALA A 455 -84.07 1.71 -6.08
C ALA A 455 -83.20 1.73 -7.38
N ARG A 456 -83.14 0.68 -8.24
CA ARG A 456 -83.91 -0.58 -8.38
C ARG A 456 -83.10 -1.66 -9.15
N SER A 457 -83.45 -2.93 -8.93
CA SER A 457 -83.35 -4.10 -9.86
C SER A 457 -81.98 -4.56 -10.45
N GLN A 458 -81.56 -5.75 -9.98
CA GLN A 458 -81.20 -6.98 -10.73
C GLN A 458 -81.40 -7.01 -12.28
N PRO A 459 -80.67 -7.84 -13.06
CA PRO A 459 -80.45 -9.27 -12.74
C PRO A 459 -79.09 -9.92 -13.07
N SER A 460 -79.01 -11.19 -12.68
CA SER A 460 -77.93 -12.17 -12.85
C SER A 460 -77.64 -12.60 -14.28
N VAL A 461 -76.36 -12.74 -14.63
CA VAL A 461 -75.89 -13.72 -15.62
C VAL A 461 -74.66 -14.44 -15.05
N SER A 462 -74.72 -15.77 -15.03
CA SER A 462 -73.62 -16.66 -14.64
C SER A 462 -72.57 -16.76 -15.74
N ASN A 463 -71.27 -16.59 -15.42
CA ASN A 463 -70.21 -17.11 -16.30
C ASN A 463 -68.92 -17.46 -15.53
N SER A 464 -68.22 -18.50 -16.03
CA SER A 464 -67.07 -19.21 -15.46
C SER A 464 -66.10 -18.44 -14.56
N GLN A 465 -65.82 -19.04 -13.39
CA GLN A 465 -64.65 -18.70 -12.59
C GLN A 465 -63.36 -19.03 -13.36
N ARG A 466 -62.56 -18.00 -13.65
CA ARG A 466 -61.15 -18.12 -14.06
C ARG A 466 -60.31 -17.56 -12.90
N PRO A 467 -59.32 -18.29 -12.35
CA PRO A 467 -58.59 -17.82 -11.18
C PRO A 467 -57.77 -16.57 -11.51
N SER A 468 -57.96 -15.52 -10.71
CA SER A 468 -57.27 -14.24 -10.84
C SER A 468 -55.86 -14.31 -10.26
N SER A 469 -54.88 -14.70 -11.08
CA SER A 469 -53.47 -14.84 -10.67
C SER A 469 -52.55 -13.72 -11.19
N SER A 470 -53.09 -12.61 -11.70
CA SER A 470 -52.34 -11.59 -12.46
C SER A 470 -52.08 -10.28 -11.70
N GLN A 471 -52.06 -10.29 -10.36
CA GLN A 471 -51.87 -9.07 -9.56
C GLN A 471 -50.50 -8.99 -8.84
N GLU A 472 -49.74 -10.09 -8.75
CA GLU A 472 -48.37 -10.05 -8.18
C GLU A 472 -47.32 -9.43 -9.13
N GLU A 473 -47.57 -9.43 -10.44
CA GLU A 473 -46.62 -9.01 -11.48
C GLU A 473 -46.32 -7.48 -11.53
N ARG A 474 -46.90 -6.68 -10.63
CA ARG A 474 -46.82 -5.20 -10.65
C ARG A 474 -46.12 -4.57 -9.44
N MET A 475 -45.58 -5.36 -8.52
CA MET A 475 -44.81 -4.82 -7.39
C MET A 475 -43.37 -4.51 -7.82
N ASP A 476 -42.84 -3.37 -7.37
CA ASP A 476 -41.41 -3.05 -7.49
C ASP A 476 -40.56 -4.21 -6.91
N PRO A 477 -39.59 -4.76 -7.67
CA PRO A 477 -38.68 -5.81 -7.18
C PRO A 477 -38.06 -5.50 -5.81
N VAL A 478 -37.71 -4.24 -5.53
CA VAL A 478 -37.11 -3.83 -4.25
C VAL A 478 -38.14 -3.86 -3.11
N GLU A 479 -39.35 -3.37 -3.33
CA GLU A 479 -40.46 -3.49 -2.36
C GLU A 479 -40.83 -4.96 -2.07
N SER A 480 -40.69 -5.84 -3.06
CA SER A 480 -40.90 -7.28 -2.87
C SER A 480 -39.89 -7.91 -1.91
N LEU A 481 -38.65 -7.41 -1.89
CA LEU A 481 -37.59 -7.84 -0.98
C LEU A 481 -37.73 -7.24 0.43
N LYS A 482 -38.25 -6.00 0.56
CA LYS A 482 -38.45 -5.37 1.89
C LYS A 482 -39.42 -6.14 2.80
N ARG A 483 -40.27 -7.02 2.22
CA ARG A 483 -41.27 -7.84 2.95
C ARG A 483 -40.70 -9.13 3.55
N GLY A 484 -39.45 -9.48 3.23
CA GLY A 484 -38.87 -10.77 3.61
C GLY A 484 -39.35 -11.94 2.76
N CYS A 485 -38.85 -13.15 3.06
CA CYS A 485 -39.14 -14.36 2.29
C CYS A 485 -40.03 -15.32 3.10
N PRO A 486 -41.29 -15.61 2.66
CA PRO A 486 -42.11 -16.65 3.27
C PRO A 486 -41.66 -18.04 2.79
N ALA A 487 -41.37 -18.95 3.72
CA ALA A 487 -40.94 -20.31 3.44
C ALA A 487 -41.57 -21.32 4.43
N SER A 488 -41.44 -22.63 4.20
CA SER A 488 -42.27 -23.64 4.91
C SER A 488 -42.07 -23.70 6.43
N PHE A 489 -40.88 -23.30 6.89
CA PHE A 489 -40.45 -23.27 8.30
C PHE A 489 -40.62 -21.88 8.94
N GLY A 490 -41.21 -20.91 8.23
CA GLY A 490 -41.48 -19.56 8.70
C GLY A 490 -41.01 -18.47 7.74
N THR A 491 -41.31 -17.22 8.09
CA THR A 491 -40.90 -16.04 7.30
C THR A 491 -39.51 -15.57 7.73
N TYR A 492 -38.62 -15.37 6.76
CA TYR A 492 -37.36 -14.64 6.96
C TYR A 492 -37.68 -13.19 7.32
N THR A 493 -37.29 -12.79 8.53
CA THR A 493 -37.48 -11.43 9.04
C THR A 493 -36.54 -10.47 8.30
N PRO A 494 -37.02 -9.33 7.78
CA PRO A 494 -36.16 -8.29 7.24
C PRO A 494 -35.16 -7.80 8.29
N LEU A 495 -33.95 -7.43 7.86
CA LEU A 495 -32.85 -7.22 8.80
C LEU A 495 -33.08 -6.04 9.76
N ILE A 496 -33.83 -5.00 9.34
CA ILE A 496 -34.20 -3.87 10.23
C ILE A 496 -35.17 -4.27 11.36
N ASP A 497 -35.94 -5.35 11.14
CA ASP A 497 -36.95 -5.90 12.05
C ASP A 497 -36.39 -7.01 12.95
N PHE A 498 -35.07 -7.23 12.90
CA PHE A 498 -34.36 -8.10 13.85
C PHE A 498 -34.22 -7.43 15.24
N ARG A 499 -35.37 -7.21 15.89
CA ARG A 499 -35.48 -6.59 17.22
C ARG A 499 -36.12 -7.55 18.23
N GLY A 500 -35.70 -7.44 19.49
CA GLY A 500 -36.28 -8.18 20.62
C GLY A 500 -35.74 -9.61 20.79
N PRO A 501 -36.04 -10.24 21.93
CA PRO A 501 -35.64 -11.61 22.23
C PRO A 501 -36.44 -12.63 21.40
N GLY A 502 -35.84 -13.79 21.13
CA GLY A 502 -36.47 -14.90 20.43
C GLY A 502 -35.58 -15.49 19.34
N THR A 503 -36.05 -16.56 18.70
CA THR A 503 -35.40 -17.15 17.52
C THR A 503 -36.09 -16.68 16.25
N LYS A 504 -35.31 -16.18 15.29
CA LYS A 504 -35.79 -15.71 13.98
C LYS A 504 -34.99 -16.35 12.85
N HIS A 505 -35.52 -16.24 11.63
CA HIS A 505 -34.84 -16.60 10.39
C HIS A 505 -34.42 -15.29 9.71
N VAL A 506 -33.17 -15.20 9.25
CA VAL A 506 -32.65 -14.01 8.54
C VAL A 506 -31.92 -14.42 7.27
N MET A 507 -32.00 -13.56 6.25
CA MET A 507 -31.31 -13.74 4.98
C MET A 507 -30.72 -12.40 4.57
N GLY A 508 -29.47 -12.39 4.12
CA GLY A 508 -28.80 -11.15 3.73
C GLY A 508 -27.55 -11.40 2.93
N VAL A 509 -27.09 -10.36 2.23
CA VAL A 509 -25.80 -10.34 1.55
C VAL A 509 -24.70 -10.07 2.57
N VAL A 510 -23.62 -10.85 2.52
CA VAL A 510 -22.44 -10.66 3.34
C VAL A 510 -21.61 -9.50 2.78
N SER A 511 -21.51 -8.41 3.53
CA SER A 511 -20.61 -7.31 3.19
C SER A 511 -19.18 -7.58 3.65
N SER A 512 -19.02 -8.00 4.91
CA SER A 512 -17.74 -8.32 5.53
C SER A 512 -17.81 -9.68 6.23
N GLY A 513 -16.71 -10.44 6.21
CA GLY A 513 -16.62 -11.74 6.87
C GLY A 513 -15.27 -11.94 7.56
N SER A 514 -15.29 -12.28 8.85
CA SER A 514 -14.09 -12.63 9.60
C SER A 514 -13.68 -14.08 9.37
N ALA A 515 -12.37 -14.37 9.46
CA ALA A 515 -11.88 -15.74 9.46
C ALA A 515 -12.41 -16.49 10.69
N ILE A 516 -12.68 -17.80 10.56
CA ILE A 516 -13.08 -18.63 11.69
C ILE A 516 -11.96 -18.65 12.74
N MET A 517 -12.25 -18.14 13.94
CA MET A 517 -11.33 -18.10 15.08
C MET A 517 -11.72 -19.12 16.14
N ALA A 518 -10.74 -19.63 16.89
CA ALA A 518 -11.01 -20.37 18.12
C ALA A 518 -11.21 -19.39 19.29
N THR A 519 -12.23 -19.62 20.11
CA THR A 519 -12.52 -18.85 21.33
C THR A 519 -11.69 -19.36 22.50
N LYS A 520 -11.65 -18.58 23.60
CA LYS A 520 -11.05 -19.03 24.88
C LYS A 520 -11.76 -20.27 25.47
N THR A 521 -13.01 -20.54 25.09
CA THR A 521 -13.78 -21.72 25.53
C THR A 521 -13.48 -22.97 24.69
N GLY A 522 -12.62 -22.88 23.67
CA GLY A 522 -12.30 -24.00 22.77
C GLY A 522 -13.34 -24.23 21.67
N GLU A 523 -14.35 -23.37 21.57
CA GLU A 523 -15.30 -23.36 20.45
C GLU A 523 -14.74 -22.57 19.27
N PHE A 524 -15.36 -22.68 18.11
CA PHE A 524 -15.08 -21.83 16.96
C PHE A 524 -16.15 -20.77 16.82
N VAL A 525 -15.74 -19.57 16.40
CA VAL A 525 -16.62 -18.44 16.11
C VAL A 525 -16.35 -17.90 14.70
N VAL A 526 -17.40 -17.54 13.99
CA VAL A 526 -17.36 -16.72 12.78
C VAL A 526 -18.29 -15.52 12.96
N ARG A 527 -17.86 -14.36 12.46
CA ARG A 527 -18.65 -13.12 12.45
C ARG A 527 -18.70 -12.52 11.05
N PHE A 528 -19.86 -11.99 10.66
CA PHE A 528 -20.05 -11.30 9.38
C PHE A 528 -21.23 -10.33 9.46
N ASP A 529 -21.22 -9.33 8.57
CA ASP A 529 -22.26 -8.30 8.50
C ASP A 529 -23.22 -8.60 7.35
N LEU A 530 -24.52 -8.68 7.65
CA LEU A 530 -25.58 -8.95 6.68
C LEU A 530 -26.32 -7.67 6.25
N PHE A 531 -26.60 -7.57 4.96
CA PHE A 531 -27.33 -6.47 4.32
C PHE A 531 -28.53 -6.95 3.50
N ASP A 532 -29.60 -6.16 3.52
CA ASP A 532 -30.81 -6.29 2.71
C ASP A 532 -31.37 -4.89 2.36
N PRO A 533 -32.42 -4.78 1.53
CA PRO A 533 -33.00 -3.48 1.17
C PRO A 533 -33.60 -2.68 2.33
N THR A 534 -33.78 -3.29 3.51
CA THR A 534 -34.34 -2.61 4.69
C THR A 534 -33.27 -1.99 5.57
N ASN A 535 -32.05 -2.54 5.59
CA ASN A 535 -30.97 -2.08 6.47
C ASN A 535 -29.77 -1.44 5.72
N ILE A 536 -29.84 -1.25 4.40
CA ILE A 536 -28.77 -0.66 3.59
C ILE A 536 -28.30 0.74 4.06
N ALA A 537 -29.20 1.54 4.64
CA ALA A 537 -28.91 2.85 5.22
C ALA A 537 -28.35 2.78 6.66
N SER A 538 -28.05 1.59 7.17
CA SER A 538 -27.50 1.34 8.50
C SER A 538 -26.14 0.63 8.41
N SER A 539 -25.51 0.35 9.55
CA SER A 539 -24.23 -0.38 9.63
C SER A 539 -24.30 -1.87 9.24
N GLY A 540 -25.42 -2.34 8.68
CA GLY A 540 -25.69 -3.76 8.51
C GLY A 540 -26.03 -4.46 9.83
N LEU A 541 -26.29 -5.76 9.75
CA LEU A 541 -26.62 -6.61 10.91
C LEU A 541 -25.44 -7.57 11.22
N ASN A 542 -24.71 -7.31 12.31
CA ASN A 542 -23.53 -8.09 12.69
C ASN A 542 -23.92 -9.43 13.36
N VAL A 543 -23.75 -10.54 12.65
CA VAL A 543 -24.08 -11.88 13.12
C VAL A 543 -22.86 -12.56 13.74
N CYS A 544 -23.04 -13.23 14.89
CA CYS A 544 -22.03 -14.08 15.52
C CYS A 544 -22.51 -15.55 15.59
N LEU A 545 -21.80 -16.47 14.94
CA LEU A 545 -22.11 -17.90 14.96
C LEU A 545 -21.02 -18.70 15.69
N PHE A 546 -21.42 -19.57 16.61
CA PHE A 546 -20.56 -20.39 17.46
C PHE A 546 -20.82 -21.88 17.23
N GLU A 547 -19.76 -22.67 17.13
CA GLU A 547 -19.86 -24.14 17.01
C GLU A 547 -18.59 -24.85 17.51
N LYS A 548 -18.73 -26.06 18.03
CA LYS A 548 -17.64 -26.90 18.54
C LYS A 548 -16.73 -27.43 17.44
N THR A 549 -17.20 -27.44 16.19
CA THR A 549 -16.47 -27.95 15.02
C THR A 549 -16.38 -26.88 13.93
N ARG A 550 -15.15 -26.45 13.61
CA ARG A 550 -14.88 -25.45 12.54
C ARG A 550 -15.62 -25.72 11.23
N LYS A 551 -15.69 -26.97 10.79
CA LYS A 551 -16.33 -27.39 9.52
C LYS A 551 -17.85 -27.14 9.47
N SER A 552 -18.47 -26.89 10.60
CA SER A 552 -19.92 -26.72 10.74
C SER A 552 -20.33 -25.25 10.76
N LEU A 553 -19.38 -24.32 10.70
CA LEU A 553 -19.62 -22.89 10.49
C LEU A 553 -19.55 -22.56 8.99
N PRO A 554 -20.30 -21.56 8.50
CA PRO A 554 -20.18 -21.07 7.14
C PRO A 554 -18.85 -20.29 6.94
N GLU A 555 -18.25 -20.39 5.75
CA GLU A 555 -17.13 -19.57 5.29
C GLU A 555 -17.58 -18.75 4.04
N PRO A 556 -18.47 -17.73 4.18
CA PRO A 556 -18.98 -16.96 3.05
C PRO A 556 -17.97 -15.90 2.59
N ALA A 557 -17.95 -15.60 1.29
CA ALA A 557 -17.20 -14.46 0.75
C ALA A 557 -18.05 -13.17 0.75
N ALA A 558 -17.38 -12.02 0.64
CA ALA A 558 -18.07 -10.75 0.42
C ALA A 558 -18.86 -10.77 -0.91
N GLY A 559 -20.13 -10.38 -0.85
CA GLY A 559 -21.11 -10.48 -1.93
C GLY A 559 -21.90 -11.80 -1.99
N ASP A 560 -21.54 -12.82 -1.21
CA ASP A 560 -22.35 -14.05 -1.10
C ASP A 560 -23.59 -13.79 -0.23
N ILE A 561 -24.68 -14.51 -0.48
CA ILE A 561 -25.90 -14.43 0.33
C ILE A 561 -25.93 -15.59 1.31
N VAL A 562 -26.19 -15.29 2.58
CA VAL A 562 -26.28 -16.28 3.66
C VAL A 562 -27.71 -16.32 4.19
N LEU A 563 -28.24 -17.54 4.31
CA LEU A 563 -29.54 -17.84 4.88
C LEU A 563 -29.29 -18.47 6.24
N LEU A 564 -29.91 -17.94 7.28
CA LEU A 564 -29.75 -18.43 8.65
C LEU A 564 -31.11 -18.72 9.28
N ARG A 565 -31.26 -19.92 9.85
CA ARG A 565 -32.49 -20.35 10.53
C ARG A 565 -32.27 -20.48 12.03
N SER A 566 -33.28 -20.10 12.80
CA SER A 566 -33.32 -20.23 14.27
C SER A 566 -32.19 -19.49 15.01
N ILE A 567 -31.80 -18.32 14.51
CA ILE A 567 -30.81 -17.43 15.14
C ILE A 567 -31.47 -16.70 16.30
N ALA A 568 -30.81 -16.69 17.46
CA ALA A 568 -31.31 -16.00 18.65
C ALA A 568 -30.97 -14.51 18.59
N GLY A 569 -31.93 -13.63 18.86
CA GLY A 569 -31.64 -12.23 19.17
C GLY A 569 -31.19 -12.10 20.61
N ASP A 570 -29.97 -11.59 20.81
CA ASP A 570 -29.41 -11.26 22.13
C ASP A 570 -28.96 -9.79 22.17
N LYS A 571 -28.88 -9.20 23.37
CA LYS A 571 -28.41 -7.83 23.57
C LYS A 571 -26.98 -7.83 24.08
N PHE A 572 -26.06 -7.27 23.30
CA PHE A 572 -24.66 -7.09 23.69
C PHE A 572 -24.31 -5.60 23.67
N ASN A 573 -23.99 -5.03 24.85
CA ASN A 573 -23.78 -3.59 25.04
C ASN A 573 -24.94 -2.73 24.50
N ASP A 574 -26.18 -3.12 24.80
CA ASP A 574 -27.44 -2.56 24.28
C ASP A 574 -27.69 -2.65 22.76
N TYR A 575 -26.70 -3.04 21.97
CA TYR A 575 -26.87 -3.40 20.56
C TYR A 575 -27.49 -4.80 20.41
N MET A 576 -28.41 -4.96 19.45
CA MET A 576 -28.92 -6.27 19.07
C MET A 576 -27.87 -7.02 18.27
N CYS A 577 -27.44 -8.17 18.77
CA CYS A 577 -26.57 -9.10 18.04
C CYS A 577 -27.33 -10.42 17.78
N PRO A 578 -27.59 -10.79 16.52
CA PRO A 578 -27.98 -12.14 16.17
C PRO A 578 -26.87 -13.14 16.52
N VAL A 579 -27.16 -14.04 17.44
CA VAL A 579 -26.25 -15.10 17.89
C VAL A 579 -26.79 -16.48 17.52
N GLY A 580 -25.96 -17.27 16.84
CA GLY A 580 -26.15 -18.71 16.68
C GLY A 580 -25.28 -19.47 17.68
N PRO A 581 -25.73 -19.74 18.92
CA PRO A 581 -24.90 -20.41 19.92
C PRO A 581 -24.80 -21.91 19.63
N SER A 582 -23.65 -22.52 19.91
CA SER A 582 -23.32 -23.92 19.60
C SER A 582 -24.33 -24.94 20.13
N PHE A 583 -24.97 -24.65 21.27
CA PHE A 583 -25.94 -25.53 21.92
C PHE A 583 -27.38 -25.42 21.36
N LYS A 584 -27.69 -24.45 20.49
CA LYS A 584 -29.02 -24.34 19.84
C LYS A 584 -29.02 -24.95 18.45
N GLY A 585 -30.18 -25.40 17.98
CA GLY A 585 -30.42 -26.00 16.65
C GLY A 585 -30.45 -25.01 15.47
N TRP A 586 -29.60 -23.99 15.44
CA TRP A 586 -29.50 -23.08 14.30
C TRP A 586 -28.93 -23.79 13.05
N GLN A 587 -29.24 -23.27 11.85
CA GLN A 587 -28.83 -23.84 10.57
C GLN A 587 -28.44 -22.75 9.56
N TRP A 588 -27.68 -23.09 8.52
CA TRP A 588 -27.22 -22.16 7.49
C TRP A 588 -27.19 -22.74 6.07
N ALA A 589 -27.27 -21.86 5.08
CA ALA A 589 -26.95 -22.13 3.67
C ALA A 589 -26.27 -20.89 3.03
N ILE A 590 -25.40 -21.10 2.03
CA ILE A 590 -24.73 -20.02 1.28
C ILE A 590 -25.10 -20.11 -0.19
N PHE A 591 -25.51 -18.98 -0.77
CA PHE A 591 -25.69 -18.75 -2.20
C PHE A 591 -24.57 -17.82 -2.70
N PRO A 592 -23.52 -18.35 -3.36
CA PRO A 592 -22.44 -17.52 -3.86
C PRO A 592 -22.87 -16.77 -5.12
N ALA A 593 -22.95 -15.44 -5.03
CA ALA A 593 -23.50 -14.58 -6.08
C ALA A 593 -22.76 -14.71 -7.44
N LYS A 594 -21.49 -15.15 -7.41
CA LYS A 594 -20.67 -15.41 -8.61
C LYS A 594 -21.05 -16.67 -9.38
N THR A 595 -21.62 -17.66 -8.69
CA THR A 595 -21.95 -18.98 -9.28
C THR A 595 -23.45 -19.17 -9.52
N ALA A 596 -24.29 -18.39 -8.86
CA ALA A 596 -25.74 -18.55 -8.84
C ALA A 596 -26.24 -19.96 -8.45
N MET A 597 -25.40 -20.75 -7.76
CA MET A 597 -25.72 -22.10 -7.30
C MET A 597 -25.35 -22.25 -5.83
N PHE A 598 -26.27 -22.76 -5.00
CA PHE A 598 -26.01 -23.00 -3.59
C PHE A 598 -24.76 -23.85 -3.34
N SER A 599 -23.98 -23.48 -2.33
CA SER A 599 -22.84 -24.28 -1.89
C SER A 599 -23.33 -25.66 -1.45
N LEU A 600 -22.81 -26.72 -2.08
CA LEU A 600 -23.00 -28.09 -1.62
C LEU A 600 -22.47 -28.24 -0.19
N ALA A 601 -23.11 -29.09 0.62
CA ALA A 601 -22.73 -29.32 2.00
C ALA A 601 -21.22 -29.68 2.11
N PRO A 602 -20.44 -29.09 3.04
CA PRO A 602 -19.04 -29.42 3.22
C PRO A 602 -18.85 -30.85 3.78
N SER A 603 -18.93 -31.86 2.91
CA SER A 603 -19.14 -33.28 3.21
C SER A 603 -20.47 -33.59 3.93
N GLU A 604 -20.93 -34.84 3.86
CA GLU A 604 -22.25 -35.30 4.34
C GLU A 604 -22.52 -35.08 5.85
N ASN A 605 -21.51 -34.67 6.63
CA ASN A 605 -21.55 -34.57 8.09
C ASN A 605 -21.78 -33.15 8.64
N SER A 606 -22.05 -32.13 7.82
CA SER A 606 -22.40 -30.79 8.33
C SER A 606 -23.86 -30.74 8.81
N VAL A 607 -24.10 -31.12 10.06
CA VAL A 607 -25.42 -31.12 10.74
C VAL A 607 -26.14 -29.75 10.68
N ARG A 608 -25.39 -28.68 10.41
CA ARG A 608 -25.86 -27.29 10.33
C ARG A 608 -26.27 -26.83 8.93
N HIS A 609 -25.80 -27.52 7.89
CA HIS A 609 -26.14 -27.15 6.51
C HIS A 609 -27.56 -27.62 6.17
N PHE A 610 -28.32 -26.81 5.45
CA PHE A 610 -29.62 -27.20 4.91
C PHE A 610 -29.70 -26.94 3.41
N LYS A 611 -30.57 -27.69 2.72
CA LYS A 611 -30.91 -27.44 1.32
C LYS A 611 -32.08 -26.44 1.25
N PRO A 612 -31.93 -25.28 0.62
CA PRO A 612 -33.01 -24.30 0.51
C PRO A 612 -34.13 -24.75 -0.44
N GLU A 613 -35.33 -24.25 -0.15
CA GLU A 613 -36.56 -24.40 -0.92
C GLU A 613 -36.56 -23.50 -2.16
N THR A 614 -37.41 -23.82 -3.14
CA THR A 614 -37.55 -23.05 -4.40
C THR A 614 -37.86 -21.57 -4.15
N VAL A 615 -38.67 -21.24 -3.14
CA VAL A 615 -39.02 -19.86 -2.76
C VAL A 615 -37.81 -19.10 -2.19
N GLU A 616 -36.95 -19.79 -1.42
CA GLU A 616 -35.70 -19.22 -0.91
C GLU A 616 -34.72 -18.98 -2.07
N VAL A 617 -34.60 -19.94 -2.99
CA VAL A 617 -33.76 -19.83 -4.20
C VAL A 617 -34.16 -18.58 -5.01
N GLN A 618 -35.44 -18.44 -5.33
CA GLN A 618 -35.96 -17.28 -6.08
C GLN A 618 -35.76 -15.95 -5.34
N TYR A 619 -35.82 -15.95 -4.01
CA TYR A 619 -35.52 -14.75 -3.22
C TYR A 619 -34.02 -14.43 -3.23
N THR A 620 -33.13 -15.42 -3.10
CA THR A 620 -31.67 -15.21 -3.19
C THR A 620 -31.21 -14.68 -4.54
N VAL A 621 -31.84 -15.08 -5.65
CA VAL A 621 -31.56 -14.53 -6.97
C VAL A 621 -31.90 -13.04 -7.00
N ARG A 622 -33.14 -12.66 -6.63
CA ARG A 622 -33.57 -11.25 -6.57
C ARG A 622 -32.69 -10.40 -5.64
N LEU A 623 -32.31 -10.93 -4.48
CA LEU A 623 -31.43 -10.24 -3.54
C LEU A 623 -29.99 -10.11 -4.10
N SER A 624 -29.54 -11.07 -4.91
CA SER A 624 -28.24 -11.00 -5.58
C SER A 624 -28.23 -9.95 -6.69
N ASP A 625 -29.34 -9.81 -7.43
CA ASP A 625 -29.46 -8.82 -8.50
C ASP A 625 -29.56 -7.40 -7.91
N TRP A 626 -30.39 -7.20 -6.88
CA TRP A 626 -30.42 -5.95 -6.10
C TRP A 626 -29.02 -5.52 -5.59
N TRP A 627 -28.22 -6.48 -5.11
CA TRP A 627 -26.87 -6.17 -4.63
C TRP A 627 -25.92 -5.78 -5.77
N LYS A 628 -26.02 -6.41 -6.95
CA LYS A 628 -25.27 -6.02 -8.15
C LYS A 628 -25.64 -4.60 -8.57
N ASP A 629 -26.92 -4.25 -8.55
CA ASP A 629 -27.40 -2.91 -8.92
C ASP A 629 -26.85 -1.84 -7.96
N ILE A 630 -26.84 -2.10 -6.64
CA ILE A 630 -26.20 -1.21 -5.67
C ILE A 630 -24.69 -1.11 -5.91
N CYS A 631 -24.00 -2.23 -6.15
CA CYS A 631 -22.57 -2.21 -6.43
C CYS A 631 -22.25 -1.43 -7.72
N ALA A 632 -23.07 -1.52 -8.76
CA ALA A 632 -22.92 -0.75 -9.99
C ALA A 632 -23.20 0.74 -9.79
N ALA A 633 -24.26 1.09 -9.07
CA ALA A 633 -24.61 2.48 -8.76
C ALA A 633 -23.55 3.15 -7.86
N THR A 634 -23.05 2.44 -6.85
CA THR A 634 -22.03 2.95 -5.92
C THR A 634 -20.69 3.22 -6.61
N VAL A 635 -20.39 2.56 -7.73
CA VAL A 635 -19.20 2.83 -8.56
C VAL A 635 -19.38 4.07 -9.46
N SER A 636 -20.59 4.61 -9.59
CA SER A 636 -20.94 5.67 -10.55
C SER A 636 -21.19 7.05 -9.92
N PHE A 637 -21.31 7.17 -8.59
CA PHE A 637 -21.47 8.44 -7.88
C PHE A 637 -20.15 8.83 -7.17
N GLY A 638 -19.67 10.05 -7.41
CA GLY A 638 -18.36 10.51 -6.96
C GLY A 638 -18.23 10.67 -5.44
N GLU A 639 -17.07 10.23 -4.93
CA GLU A 639 -16.41 10.42 -3.62
C GLU A 639 -17.16 10.44 -2.27
N ASP A 640 -18.51 10.49 -2.23
CA ASP A 640 -19.29 10.27 -1.00
C ASP A 640 -19.96 8.88 -1.02
N PRO A 641 -19.28 7.81 -0.57
CA PRO A 641 -19.87 6.48 -0.48
C PRO A 641 -20.92 6.44 0.65
N LEU A 642 -22.17 6.74 0.28
CA LEU A 642 -23.37 6.57 1.12
C LEU A 642 -23.53 5.14 1.65
N VAL A 643 -23.07 4.14 0.89
CA VAL A 643 -22.84 2.77 1.37
C VAL A 643 -21.34 2.55 1.57
N SER A 644 -20.77 3.32 2.50
CA SER A 644 -19.41 3.11 3.00
C SER A 644 -19.32 1.67 3.49
N THR A 645 -18.32 0.91 3.04
CA THR A 645 -18.11 -0.53 3.29
C THR A 645 -17.61 -0.81 4.73
N ARG A 646 -18.30 -0.20 5.71
CA ARG A 646 -17.98 -0.03 7.15
C ARG A 646 -18.06 -1.31 8.01
N GLY A 647 -17.75 -2.47 7.42
CA GLY A 647 -17.31 -3.65 8.18
C GLY A 647 -15.78 -3.71 8.30
N GLY A 648 -15.06 -3.16 7.31
CA GLY A 648 -13.62 -2.91 7.42
C GLY A 648 -13.35 -1.67 8.27
N ARG A 649 -12.32 -1.73 9.13
CA ARG A 649 -11.76 -0.50 9.72
C ARG A 649 -11.20 0.34 8.58
N THR A 650 -11.67 1.56 8.45
CA THR A 650 -11.13 2.49 7.46
C THR A 650 -9.76 2.96 7.93
N HIS A 651 -8.85 3.13 6.98
CA HIS A 651 -7.72 4.02 7.19
C HIS A 651 -8.27 5.44 7.42
N GLN A 652 -7.79 6.16 8.42
CA GLN A 652 -8.21 7.54 8.73
C GLN A 652 -7.00 8.42 8.99
N LEU A 653 -7.15 9.71 8.66
CA LEU A 653 -6.20 10.75 9.03
C LEU A 653 -6.31 11.09 10.52
N LEU A 654 -5.23 11.56 11.13
CA LEU A 654 -5.25 11.96 12.54
C LEU A 654 -6.20 13.15 12.78
N SER A 655 -6.41 14.02 11.78
CA SER A 655 -7.42 15.10 11.78
C SER A 655 -8.88 14.62 11.71
N GLU A 656 -9.12 13.42 11.18
CA GLU A 656 -10.47 12.82 11.04
C GLU A 656 -10.82 11.91 12.21
N ALA A 657 -9.81 11.40 12.90
CA ALA A 657 -9.94 10.49 14.02
C ALA A 657 -10.69 11.11 15.19
N CYS A 658 -11.81 10.48 15.56
CA CYS A 658 -12.66 10.87 16.69
C CYS A 658 -12.60 9.83 17.83
N GLU A 659 -13.16 10.17 19.00
CA GLU A 659 -13.22 9.28 20.18
C GLU A 659 -14.05 8.00 19.95
N VAL A 660 -14.89 7.97 18.91
CA VAL A 660 -15.83 6.89 18.64
C VAL A 660 -15.24 5.85 17.69
N GLY A 661 -14.66 4.80 18.27
CA GLY A 661 -14.36 3.55 17.57
C GLY A 661 -12.88 3.21 17.51
N TYR A 662 -12.54 2.38 16.52
CA TYR A 662 -11.17 1.99 16.21
C TYR A 662 -10.94 2.16 14.72
N PHE A 663 -9.79 2.70 14.35
CA PHE A 663 -9.38 2.97 12.98
C PHE A 663 -7.97 2.44 12.75
N ASP A 664 -7.57 2.43 11.48
CA ASP A 664 -6.20 2.13 11.09
C ASP A 664 -5.57 3.45 10.60
N CYS A 665 -4.28 3.67 10.82
CA CYS A 665 -3.58 4.86 10.33
C CYS A 665 -2.15 4.54 9.88
N THR A 666 -1.54 5.50 9.18
CA THR A 666 -0.13 5.49 8.78
C THR A 666 0.49 6.77 9.31
N VAL A 667 1.59 6.65 10.03
CA VAL A 667 2.21 7.76 10.76
C VAL A 667 3.74 7.68 10.73
N GLU A 668 4.38 8.83 10.92
CA GLU A 668 5.80 8.95 11.25
C GLU A 668 5.98 9.08 12.77
N VAL A 669 7.00 8.41 13.31
CA VAL A 669 7.36 8.48 14.74
C VAL A 669 8.26 9.68 14.98
N LEU A 670 7.82 10.60 15.84
CA LEU A 670 8.55 11.82 16.18
C LEU A 670 9.41 11.65 17.44
N HIS A 671 8.90 10.93 18.44
CA HIS A 671 9.57 10.71 19.71
C HIS A 671 8.98 9.50 20.43
N GLY A 672 9.73 8.88 21.36
CA GLY A 672 9.28 7.74 22.14
C GLY A 672 9.98 7.64 23.50
N TYR A 673 9.24 7.27 24.55
CA TYR A 673 9.81 7.05 25.89
C TYR A 673 9.01 6.02 26.69
N SER A 674 9.69 5.35 27.63
CA SER A 674 9.04 4.43 28.58
C SER A 674 8.48 5.21 29.77
N SER A 675 7.21 4.95 30.13
CA SER A 675 6.54 5.62 31.25
C SER A 675 6.71 4.86 32.58
N GLY A 676 7.53 3.80 32.61
CA GLY A 676 7.78 2.96 33.80
C GLY A 676 6.63 2.01 34.17
N ASN A 677 5.38 2.38 33.91
CA ASN A 677 4.17 1.61 34.23
C ASN A 677 3.86 0.46 33.25
N ASN A 678 4.90 -0.17 32.68
CA ASN A 678 4.80 -1.13 31.56
C ASN A 678 4.08 -0.57 30.30
N THR A 679 3.94 0.74 30.21
CA THR A 679 3.46 1.49 29.05
C THR A 679 4.60 2.22 28.38
N TYR A 680 4.51 2.34 27.06
CA TYR A 680 5.47 3.10 26.25
C TYR A 680 4.69 4.18 25.49
N THR A 681 5.13 5.42 25.54
CA THR A 681 4.46 6.55 24.89
C THR A 681 5.24 6.93 23.65
N VAL A 682 4.57 6.96 22.50
CA VAL A 682 5.11 7.51 21.25
C VAL A 682 4.35 8.78 20.86
N PHE A 683 5.07 9.75 20.33
CA PHE A 683 4.49 10.88 19.61
C PHE A 683 4.60 10.62 18.12
N VAL A 684 3.50 10.76 17.40
CA VAL A 684 3.40 10.41 15.98
C VAL A 684 2.69 11.51 15.19
N THR A 685 2.90 11.57 13.88
CA THR A 685 2.16 12.47 13.00
C THR A 685 1.89 11.85 11.64
N ASP A 686 0.81 12.27 10.99
CA ASP A 686 0.55 12.07 9.55
C ASP A 686 0.53 13.41 8.79
N TYR A 687 1.01 14.47 9.45
CA TYR A 687 1.03 15.87 9.04
C TYR A 687 -0.34 16.55 8.90
N THR A 688 -1.38 15.99 9.55
CA THR A 688 -2.71 16.62 9.63
C THR A 688 -2.98 17.22 11.01
N HIS A 689 -3.71 18.33 11.06
CA HIS A 689 -4.03 19.04 12.30
C HIS A 689 -5.35 18.58 12.90
N ASN A 690 -5.33 18.09 14.14
CA ASN A 690 -6.53 17.77 14.91
C ASN A 690 -6.73 18.79 16.04
N ARG A 691 -7.83 19.55 15.98
CA ARG A 691 -8.14 20.63 16.95
C ARG A 691 -8.44 20.14 18.36
N ASP A 692 -8.81 18.87 18.53
CA ASP A 692 -9.06 18.28 19.84
C ASP A 692 -7.78 17.69 20.50
N VAL A 693 -6.64 17.67 19.82
CA VAL A 693 -5.36 17.19 20.37
C VAL A 693 -4.61 18.34 21.04
N ALA A 694 -3.95 18.05 22.18
CA ALA A 694 -3.14 19.03 22.89
C ALA A 694 -1.83 19.31 22.14
N PRO A 695 -1.47 20.59 21.86
CA PRO A 695 -0.17 20.90 21.27
C PRO A 695 1.00 20.46 22.15
N VAL A 696 1.96 19.74 21.57
CA VAL A 696 3.10 19.16 22.29
C VAL A 696 4.13 20.23 22.70
N GLN A 697 4.15 20.59 23.99
CA GLN A 697 5.05 21.63 24.55
C GLN A 697 6.46 21.13 24.88
N ALA A 698 6.98 20.14 24.14
CA ALA A 698 8.28 19.53 24.42
C ALA A 698 9.42 20.24 23.66
N THR A 699 10.60 20.36 24.26
CA THR A 699 11.77 21.04 23.66
C THR A 699 12.31 20.37 22.38
N TRP A 700 12.00 19.08 22.16
CA TRP A 700 12.31 18.37 20.91
C TRP A 700 11.31 18.66 19.78
N CYS A 701 10.14 19.22 20.09
CA CYS A 701 9.04 19.42 19.15
C CYS A 701 8.97 20.90 18.70
N PRO A 702 9.26 21.25 17.44
CA PRO A 702 9.08 22.60 16.93
C PRO A 702 7.61 23.06 17.05
N PRO A 703 7.32 24.35 17.31
CA PRO A 703 5.95 24.82 17.55
C PRO A 703 4.93 24.44 16.45
N LYS A 704 5.31 24.46 15.16
CA LYS A 704 4.44 24.02 14.05
C LYS A 704 4.22 22.52 13.99
N LEU A 705 5.15 21.73 14.51
CA LEU A 705 5.01 20.27 14.58
C LEU A 705 4.13 19.89 15.79
N ALA A 706 4.18 20.68 16.86
CA ALA A 706 3.39 20.48 18.07
C ALA A 706 1.88 20.44 17.80
N GLU A 707 1.38 21.18 16.81
CA GLU A 707 -0.04 21.22 16.42
C GLU A 707 -0.50 20.01 15.57
N VAL A 708 0.42 19.22 15.03
CA VAL A 708 0.14 18.02 14.20
C VAL A 708 0.68 16.72 14.83
N ALA A 709 1.29 16.81 16.02
CA ALA A 709 1.83 15.69 16.77
C ALA A 709 0.77 15.13 17.75
N VAL A 710 0.50 13.84 17.64
CA VAL A 710 -0.44 13.11 18.50
C VAL A 710 0.33 12.22 19.46
N GLN A 711 0.01 12.30 20.76
CA GLN A 711 0.49 11.35 21.76
C GLN A 711 -0.30 10.04 21.66
N VAL A 712 0.40 8.90 21.58
CA VAL A 712 -0.19 7.56 21.56
C VAL A 712 0.43 6.70 22.66
N GLU A 713 -0.41 6.20 23.57
CA GLU A 713 0.00 5.24 24.59
C GLU A 713 -0.05 3.81 24.05
N LEU A 714 1.08 3.12 24.15
CA LEU A 714 1.23 1.70 23.82
C LEU A 714 1.13 0.87 25.10
N TRP A 715 0.17 -0.04 25.13
CA TRP A 715 -0.19 -0.91 26.24
C TRP A 715 -0.01 -2.39 25.90
N ASP A 716 0.00 -3.25 26.93
CA ASP A 716 -0.03 -4.71 26.83
C ASP A 716 1.03 -5.29 25.87
N SER A 717 0.63 -5.77 24.69
CA SER A 717 1.55 -6.35 23.70
C SER A 717 2.24 -5.32 22.81
N SER A 718 1.71 -4.09 22.75
CA SER A 718 2.29 -3.00 21.97
C SER A 718 3.36 -2.19 22.73
N SER A 719 3.36 -2.20 24.07
CA SER A 719 4.43 -1.54 24.83
C SER A 719 5.79 -2.20 24.62
N ALA A 720 5.83 -3.50 24.31
CA ALA A 720 7.03 -4.21 23.88
C ALA A 720 7.50 -3.84 22.45
N VAL A 721 6.61 -3.31 21.61
CA VAL A 721 6.96 -2.83 20.25
C VAL A 721 7.49 -1.40 20.31
N GLY A 722 6.99 -0.56 21.23
CA GLY A 722 7.39 0.84 21.40
C GLY A 722 8.91 1.11 21.35
N PRO A 723 9.75 0.42 22.14
CA PRO A 723 11.20 0.57 22.10
C PRO A 723 11.88 0.25 20.76
N THR A 724 11.17 -0.43 19.84
CA THR A 724 11.68 -0.73 18.48
C THR A 724 11.29 0.33 17.45
N MET A 725 10.42 1.28 17.83
CA MET A 725 9.93 2.36 16.95
C MET A 725 10.93 3.52 16.93
N GLN A 726 11.76 3.59 15.88
CA GLN A 726 12.79 4.62 15.77
C GLN A 726 12.22 5.96 15.31
N ILE A 727 12.89 7.05 15.70
CA ILE A 727 12.51 8.41 15.31
C ILE A 727 12.75 8.63 13.81
N GLY A 728 11.75 9.20 13.14
CA GLY A 728 11.75 9.44 11.69
C GLY A 728 11.51 8.17 10.86
N GLU A 729 10.95 7.11 11.45
CA GLU A 729 10.48 5.92 10.73
C GLU A 729 8.94 5.88 10.63
N TYR A 730 8.47 5.18 9.60
CA TYR A 730 7.05 5.10 9.26
C TYR A 730 6.42 3.80 9.74
N TYR A 731 5.20 3.89 10.26
CA TYR A 731 4.46 2.76 10.80
C TYR A 731 2.99 2.80 10.35
N SER A 732 2.45 1.63 10.00
CA SER A 732 1.00 1.42 9.97
C SER A 732 0.56 0.89 11.34
N ILE A 733 -0.35 1.61 11.98
CA ILE A 733 -0.94 1.24 13.27
C ILE A 733 -2.40 0.87 13.01
N ARG A 734 -2.73 -0.41 13.10
CA ARG A 734 -4.09 -0.91 12.89
C ARG A 734 -4.80 -1.12 14.23
N ASN A 735 -6.10 -0.85 14.30
CA ASN A 735 -6.89 -0.85 15.54
C ASN A 735 -6.44 0.19 16.59
N MET A 736 -5.97 1.37 16.15
CA MET A 736 -5.78 2.49 17.06
C MET A 736 -7.14 3.05 17.48
N ARG A 737 -7.23 3.58 18.70
CA ARG A 737 -8.41 4.28 19.21
C ARG A 737 -8.01 5.64 19.78
N MET A 738 -8.71 6.71 19.44
CA MET A 738 -8.64 7.96 20.20
C MET A 738 -9.52 7.86 21.44
N LYS A 739 -9.09 8.51 22.52
CA LYS A 739 -9.83 8.67 23.77
C LYS A 739 -9.67 10.11 24.24
N ARG A 740 -10.67 10.71 24.89
CA ARG A 740 -10.46 11.99 25.57
C ARG A 740 -9.73 11.77 26.90
N SER A 741 -8.57 12.38 27.03
CA SER A 741 -7.75 12.45 28.25
C SER A 741 -8.49 13.19 29.37
N GLY A 742 -8.01 13.07 30.61
CA GLY A 742 -8.56 13.82 31.74
C GLY A 742 -8.45 15.34 31.61
N GLY A 743 -7.54 15.84 30.76
CA GLY A 743 -7.41 17.26 30.40
C GLY A 743 -8.39 17.72 29.32
N GLY A 744 -9.23 16.83 28.78
CA GLY A 744 -10.18 17.15 27.73
C GLY A 744 -9.65 17.05 26.30
N PHE A 745 -8.40 16.63 26.09
CA PHE A 745 -7.79 16.49 24.75
C PHE A 745 -7.79 15.04 24.25
N LEU A 746 -7.83 14.81 22.95
CA LEU A 746 -7.69 13.46 22.37
C LEU A 746 -6.26 12.94 22.51
N GLU A 747 -6.15 11.70 22.99
CA GLU A 747 -4.94 10.89 23.06
C GLU A 747 -5.18 9.56 22.33
N GLY A 748 -4.18 9.07 21.60
CA GLY A 748 -4.24 7.75 20.98
C GLY A 748 -3.95 6.65 22.00
N ARG A 749 -4.60 5.49 21.83
CA ARG A 749 -4.30 4.28 22.61
C ARG A 749 -4.24 3.06 21.70
N MET A 750 -3.24 2.22 21.97
CA MET A 750 -2.98 1.00 21.21
C MET A 750 -2.58 -0.15 22.16
N GLN A 751 -3.04 -1.38 21.88
CA GLN A 751 -2.83 -2.56 22.73
C GLN A 751 -2.21 -3.76 21.99
N GLU A 752 -2.38 -3.85 20.67
CA GLU A 752 -2.09 -5.03 19.86
C GLU A 752 -0.79 -4.86 19.07
N GLY A 753 0.36 -5.24 19.65
CA GLY A 753 1.68 -5.05 19.02
C GLY A 753 1.81 -5.69 17.64
N ASN A 754 1.13 -6.82 17.41
CA ASN A 754 1.08 -7.51 16.10
C ASN A 754 0.30 -6.76 15.00
N LYS A 755 -0.31 -5.62 15.33
CA LYS A 755 -0.99 -4.72 14.39
C LYS A 755 -0.22 -3.43 14.11
N ILE A 756 0.92 -3.23 14.77
CA ILE A 756 1.91 -2.20 14.44
C ILE A 756 2.89 -2.83 13.44
N GLN A 757 2.98 -2.25 12.24
CA GLN A 757 3.86 -2.71 11.19
C GLN A 757 4.77 -1.57 10.76
N LYS A 758 6.09 -1.76 10.86
CA LYS A 758 7.09 -0.87 10.25
C LYS A 758 6.91 -0.88 8.75
N LEU A 759 6.96 0.29 8.15
CA LEU A 759 6.82 0.52 6.72
C LEU A 759 8.19 0.91 6.14
N ASP A 760 8.45 0.48 4.91
CA ASP A 760 9.70 0.73 4.20
C ASP A 760 9.48 1.76 3.09
N GLU A 761 10.36 2.76 3.03
CA GLU A 761 10.37 3.78 1.97
C GLU A 761 10.76 3.20 0.61
N ASP A 762 11.37 2.02 0.55
CA ASP A 762 11.67 1.31 -0.70
C ASP A 762 10.48 0.49 -1.25
N GLU A 763 9.44 0.22 -0.44
CA GLU A 763 8.29 -0.62 -0.83
C GLU A 763 7.02 0.16 -1.23
N LEU A 764 7.16 1.43 -1.63
CA LEU A 764 6.05 2.38 -1.87
C LEU A 764 4.92 1.85 -2.77
N GLU A 765 5.23 1.05 -3.80
CA GLU A 765 4.24 0.50 -4.73
C GLU A 765 3.19 -0.39 -4.03
N SER A 766 3.54 -0.98 -2.89
CA SER A 766 2.63 -1.82 -2.10
C SER A 766 1.86 -1.04 -1.01
N GLN A 767 2.19 0.24 -0.78
CA GLN A 767 1.77 0.98 0.41
C GLN A 767 1.21 2.38 0.06
N PRO A 768 -0.02 2.47 -0.51
CA PRO A 768 -0.58 3.74 -0.98
C PRO A 768 -0.68 4.81 0.12
N HIS A 769 -1.00 4.43 1.36
CA HIS A 769 -1.10 5.37 2.48
C HIS A 769 0.25 5.92 2.94
N LEU A 770 1.36 5.21 2.70
CA LEU A 770 2.71 5.76 2.93
C LEU A 770 3.02 6.83 1.88
N VAL A 771 2.69 6.58 0.61
CA VAL A 771 2.85 7.58 -0.46
C VAL A 771 2.03 8.85 -0.18
N GLU A 772 0.79 8.68 0.32
CA GLU A 772 -0.07 9.80 0.74
C GLU A 772 0.51 10.55 1.95
N LEU A 773 1.09 9.87 2.94
CA LEU A 773 1.78 10.52 4.07
C LEU A 773 3.03 11.28 3.60
N LEU A 774 3.89 10.68 2.77
CA LEU A 774 5.10 11.33 2.26
C LEU A 774 4.76 12.57 1.40
N LYS A 775 3.63 12.55 0.68
CA LYS A 775 3.09 13.75 0.00
C LYS A 775 2.71 14.83 1.02
N ARG A 776 1.93 14.51 2.06
CA ARG A 776 1.55 15.46 3.12
C ARG A 776 2.77 16.00 3.89
N LYS A 777 3.77 15.16 4.17
CA LYS A 777 5.05 15.56 4.77
C LYS A 777 5.72 16.65 3.94
N LYS A 778 5.87 16.44 2.63
CA LYS A 778 6.48 17.41 1.73
C LYS A 778 5.68 18.72 1.63
N GLU A 779 4.36 18.64 1.61
CA GLU A 779 3.47 19.82 1.64
C GLU A 779 3.63 20.59 2.95
N TRP A 780 3.63 19.90 4.09
CA TRP A 780 3.87 20.49 5.41
C TRP A 780 5.26 21.11 5.52
N GLU A 781 6.32 20.43 5.07
CA GLU A 781 7.69 20.97 5.04
C GLU A 781 7.76 22.24 4.18
N THR A 782 7.09 22.26 3.02
CA THR A 782 7.02 23.44 2.14
C THR A 782 6.31 24.61 2.81
N ASN A 783 5.18 24.36 3.47
CA ASN A 783 4.43 25.38 4.19
C ASN A 783 5.17 25.88 5.45
N ALA A 784 5.86 24.98 6.17
CA ALA A 784 6.66 25.30 7.33
C ALA A 784 7.83 26.22 6.95
N ARG A 785 8.52 25.95 5.84
CA ARG A 785 9.59 26.79 5.27
C ARG A 785 9.10 28.22 4.99
N ILE A 786 7.96 28.36 4.32
CA ILE A 786 7.40 29.68 3.94
C ILE A 786 7.19 30.58 5.17
N SER A 787 6.65 30.03 6.27
CA SER A 787 6.18 30.88 7.38
C SER A 787 7.14 31.08 8.55
N ASP A 788 8.24 30.31 8.67
CA ASP A 788 9.21 30.47 9.80
C ASP A 788 10.55 31.10 9.40
N GLY A 789 10.85 31.20 8.09
CA GLY A 789 12.20 31.57 7.65
C GLY A 789 13.27 30.60 8.17
N VAL A 790 12.90 29.32 8.40
CA VAL A 790 13.84 28.26 8.80
C VAL A 790 14.99 28.29 7.81
N THR A 791 16.20 28.46 8.32
CA THR A 791 17.42 28.52 7.52
C THR A 791 17.64 27.14 6.89
N GLU A 792 17.06 26.92 5.71
CA GLU A 792 17.41 25.77 4.88
C GLU A 792 18.88 25.91 4.53
N PHE A 793 19.69 25.03 5.11
CA PHE A 793 21.10 25.00 4.80
C PHE A 793 21.24 24.54 3.35
N PRO A 794 21.91 25.31 2.48
CA PRO A 794 22.00 24.97 1.09
C PRO A 794 22.66 23.60 0.94
N HIS A 795 22.19 22.82 -0.03
CA HIS A 795 22.95 21.66 -0.48
C HIS A 795 24.23 22.18 -1.16
N GLN A 796 25.39 21.75 -0.67
CA GLN A 796 26.69 22.22 -1.12
C GLN A 796 27.65 21.04 -1.30
N LEU A 797 28.61 21.21 -2.20
CA LEU A 797 29.70 20.25 -2.36
C LEU A 797 30.74 20.44 -1.26
N ILE A 798 31.45 19.38 -0.90
CA ILE A 798 32.48 19.43 0.14
C ILE A 798 33.54 20.48 -0.19
N GLU A 799 33.92 20.66 -1.45
CA GLU A 799 34.84 21.72 -1.90
C GLU A 799 34.31 23.16 -1.78
N GLU A 800 32.99 23.37 -1.78
CA GLU A 800 32.35 24.71 -1.80
C GLU A 800 32.11 25.28 -0.39
N VAL A 801 32.14 24.44 0.65
CA VAL A 801 31.69 24.80 2.00
C VAL A 801 32.64 25.76 2.72
N GLU A 802 32.09 26.84 3.27
CA GLU A 802 32.83 27.72 4.18
C GLU A 802 33.04 27.07 5.56
N GLU A 803 34.19 27.33 6.19
CA GLU A 803 34.44 26.91 7.58
C GLU A 803 33.32 27.41 8.50
N ASN A 804 32.91 26.57 9.45
CA ASN A 804 31.91 26.87 10.47
C ASN A 804 30.48 27.15 9.99
N ARG A 805 30.20 27.10 8.68
CA ARG A 805 28.81 27.10 8.17
C ARG A 805 28.20 25.70 8.25
N HIS A 806 26.87 25.68 8.37
CA HIS A 806 26.08 24.47 8.25
C HIS A 806 25.61 24.35 6.80
N PHE A 807 25.65 23.14 6.25
CA PHE A 807 25.26 22.80 4.89
C PHE A 807 24.64 21.40 4.87
N ASP A 808 23.87 21.12 3.82
CA ASP A 808 23.39 19.78 3.52
C ASP A 808 24.26 19.18 2.41
N CYS A 809 24.48 17.86 2.38
CA CYS A 809 25.25 17.21 1.32
C CYS A 809 24.78 15.78 1.03
N THR A 810 25.23 15.24 -0.10
CA THR A 810 24.98 13.85 -0.51
C THR A 810 26.31 13.19 -0.81
N VAL A 811 26.60 12.10 -0.11
CA VAL A 811 27.92 11.48 -0.04
C VAL A 811 27.84 9.96 -0.08
N GLU A 812 28.94 9.32 -0.46
CA GLU A 812 29.18 7.89 -0.31
C GLU A 812 30.00 7.62 0.96
N VAL A 813 29.61 6.61 1.73
CA VAL A 813 30.34 6.14 2.91
C VAL A 813 31.54 5.31 2.45
N VAL A 814 32.75 5.81 2.69
CA VAL A 814 34.01 5.11 2.35
C VAL A 814 34.41 4.14 3.47
N SER A 815 34.24 4.54 4.73
CA SER A 815 34.57 3.71 5.89
C SER A 815 33.88 4.22 7.16
N ILE A 816 33.73 3.34 8.14
CA ILE A 816 33.21 3.64 9.47
C ILE A 816 34.24 3.19 10.50
N SER A 817 34.51 4.02 11.49
CA SER A 817 35.39 3.69 12.62
C SER A 817 34.65 4.00 13.91
N SER A 818 34.14 2.94 14.55
CA SER A 818 33.60 3.03 15.90
C SER A 818 34.74 3.13 16.91
N LYS A 819 34.65 4.10 17.81
CA LYS A 819 35.41 4.18 19.06
C LYS A 819 34.41 4.33 20.21
N ASP A 820 34.83 4.01 21.43
CA ASP A 820 33.93 3.66 22.54
C ASP A 820 32.74 4.63 22.72
N ASP A 821 33.01 5.94 22.81
CA ASP A 821 31.98 6.97 23.01
C ASP A 821 31.54 7.73 21.74
N TYR A 822 32.18 7.49 20.58
CA TYR A 822 31.90 8.22 19.34
C TYR A 822 32.31 7.44 18.09
N SER A 823 31.53 7.60 17.01
CA SER A 823 31.86 7.00 15.72
C SER A 823 32.35 8.05 14.73
N TYR A 824 33.39 7.72 13.96
CA TYR A 824 33.81 8.48 12.80
C TYR A 824 33.24 7.87 11.53
N LEU A 825 32.62 8.71 10.71
CA LEU A 825 32.16 8.37 9.37
C LEU A 825 33.10 9.03 8.36
N TYR A 826 33.69 8.24 7.47
CA TYR A 826 34.56 8.72 6.41
C TYR A 826 33.73 8.75 5.12
N VAL A 827 33.50 9.95 4.59
CA VAL A 827 32.56 10.16 3.47
C VAL A 827 33.21 10.94 2.34
N THR A 828 32.73 10.72 1.11
CA THR A 828 33.16 11.50 -0.06
C THR A 828 31.97 11.89 -0.93
N ASP A 829 32.01 13.09 -1.50
CA ASP A 829 31.16 13.47 -2.63
C ASP A 829 31.92 13.47 -3.97
N TYR A 830 33.16 12.95 -3.95
CA TYR A 830 34.17 12.96 -5.00
C TYR A 830 34.76 14.33 -5.38
N THR A 831 34.47 15.41 -4.65
CA THR A 831 35.17 16.70 -4.79
C THR A 831 36.48 16.72 -3.99
N ALA A 832 37.43 17.58 -4.37
CA ALA A 832 38.79 17.59 -3.78
C ALA A 832 39.02 18.83 -2.93
N ARG A 833 39.59 18.63 -1.74
CA ARG A 833 39.76 19.73 -0.79
C ARG A 833 40.99 19.50 0.10
N THR A 834 42.01 20.32 -0.10
CA THR A 834 43.36 20.14 0.48
C THR A 834 43.49 20.60 1.94
N ASP A 835 42.50 21.29 2.49
CA ASP A 835 42.44 21.70 3.90
C ASP A 835 41.83 20.61 4.81
N LEU A 836 41.39 19.46 4.28
CA LEU A 836 40.80 18.38 5.07
C LEU A 836 41.85 17.66 5.94
N VAL A 837 41.42 17.14 7.09
CA VAL A 837 42.26 16.25 7.91
C VAL A 837 42.68 15.02 7.11
N PRO A 838 44.00 14.76 6.94
CA PRO A 838 44.49 13.61 6.20
C PRO A 838 43.94 12.29 6.70
N VAL A 839 43.48 11.46 5.77
CA VAL A 839 42.91 10.14 6.02
C VAL A 839 43.99 9.06 5.88
N SER A 840 43.94 8.01 6.71
CA SER A 840 44.89 6.91 6.63
C SER A 840 44.81 6.21 5.25
N PRO A 841 45.96 5.83 4.63
CA PRO A 841 45.98 5.06 3.38
C PRO A 841 45.14 3.78 3.41
N ALA A 842 44.94 3.19 4.60
CA ALA A 842 44.11 2.01 4.83
C ALA A 842 42.59 2.27 4.68
N ILE A 843 42.17 3.53 4.76
CA ILE A 843 40.78 3.98 4.56
C ILE A 843 40.58 4.51 3.14
N ALA A 844 41.50 5.36 2.67
CA ALA A 844 41.47 5.92 1.32
C ALA A 844 42.90 6.06 0.78
N SER A 845 43.14 5.57 -0.43
CA SER A 845 44.47 5.56 -1.08
C SER A 845 44.52 6.50 -2.30
N GLY A 846 45.67 7.10 -2.54
CA GLY A 846 45.92 7.98 -3.69
C GLY A 846 45.00 9.21 -3.72
N ASP A 847 44.59 9.61 -4.92
CA ASP A 847 43.77 10.80 -5.20
C ASP A 847 42.39 10.85 -4.50
N LEU A 848 41.98 9.76 -3.83
CA LEU A 848 40.78 9.72 -3.00
C LEU A 848 41.03 10.30 -1.59
N ALA A 849 42.26 10.26 -1.07
CA ALA A 849 42.56 10.68 0.29
C ALA A 849 42.28 12.17 0.54
N GLU A 850 42.46 13.02 -0.48
CA GLU A 850 42.15 14.46 -0.48
C GLU A 850 40.66 14.78 -0.78
N ARG A 851 39.82 13.73 -0.87
CA ARG A 851 38.38 13.82 -1.19
C ARG A 851 37.48 13.24 -0.09
N VAL A 852 38.08 12.79 1.02
CA VAL A 852 37.36 12.10 2.10
C VAL A 852 37.31 12.96 3.35
N VAL A 853 36.11 13.37 3.74
CA VAL A 853 35.85 14.07 4.99
C VAL A 853 35.70 13.06 6.11
N ARG A 854 36.48 13.21 7.18
CA ARG A 854 36.21 12.56 8.46
C ARG A 854 35.14 13.36 9.21
N VAL A 855 33.96 12.77 9.39
CA VAL A 855 32.84 13.32 10.18
C VAL A 855 32.82 12.65 11.54
N SER A 856 32.86 13.44 12.61
CA SER A 856 32.63 13.00 13.99
C SER A 856 31.14 12.97 14.30
N LEU A 857 30.61 11.79 14.62
CA LEU A 857 29.22 11.58 15.02
C LEU A 857 29.11 11.61 16.55
N ASN A 858 28.08 12.30 17.04
CA ASN A 858 27.75 12.43 18.46
C ASN A 858 26.26 12.09 18.67
N ASP A 859 25.85 11.83 19.90
CA ASP A 859 24.46 11.56 20.27
C ASP A 859 23.84 10.40 19.44
N THR A 860 22.56 10.49 19.07
CA THR A 860 21.87 9.47 18.26
C THR A 860 22.46 9.25 16.87
N GLN A 861 23.34 10.15 16.39
CA GLN A 861 24.03 9.94 15.11
C GLN A 861 25.04 8.81 15.20
N VAL A 862 25.55 8.49 16.40
CA VAL A 862 26.48 7.37 16.62
C VAL A 862 25.84 6.04 16.22
N ASP A 863 24.62 5.78 16.66
CA ASP A 863 23.94 4.52 16.38
C ASP A 863 23.41 4.43 14.94
N LEU A 864 23.00 5.56 14.35
CA LEU A 864 22.75 5.65 12.91
C LEU A 864 24.02 5.35 12.10
N GLY A 865 25.17 5.88 12.50
CA GLY A 865 26.46 5.64 11.84
C GLY A 865 26.95 4.20 11.94
N LYS A 866 26.66 3.50 13.05
CA LYS A 866 26.94 2.06 13.24
C LYS A 866 26.06 1.16 12.36
N ALA A 867 24.92 1.66 11.87
CA ALA A 867 23.97 0.92 11.04
C ALA A 867 24.19 1.11 9.52
N LEU A 868 25.25 1.83 9.13
CA LEU A 868 25.68 2.00 7.74
C LEU A 868 26.76 0.99 7.37
N ASP A 869 26.93 0.77 6.08
CA ASP A 869 28.02 -0.02 5.49
C ASP A 869 28.89 0.85 4.56
N ALA A 870 30.12 0.41 4.28
CA ALA A 870 30.95 1.03 3.25
C ALA A 870 30.35 0.78 1.85
N GLY A 871 30.24 1.84 1.04
CA GLY A 871 29.52 1.88 -0.23
C GLY A 871 28.08 2.36 -0.11
N ASP A 872 27.56 2.64 1.09
CA ASP A 872 26.24 3.25 1.26
C ASP A 872 26.22 4.70 0.75
N TYR A 873 25.12 5.05 0.08
CA TYR A 873 24.81 6.42 -0.28
C TYR A 873 23.95 7.05 0.80
N ILE A 874 24.32 8.25 1.27
CA ILE A 874 23.59 8.96 2.33
C ILE A 874 23.43 10.44 2.00
N ALA A 875 22.32 11.02 2.45
CA ALA A 875 22.20 12.46 2.63
C ALA A 875 22.54 12.80 4.09
N ILE A 876 23.40 13.80 4.31
CA ILE A 876 23.70 14.36 5.62
C ILE A 876 23.16 15.78 5.66
N ARG A 877 22.29 16.08 6.63
CA ARG A 877 21.73 17.41 6.86
C ARG A 877 22.46 18.14 7.98
N ASN A 878 22.52 19.47 7.92
CA ASN A 878 23.10 20.31 8.98
C ASN A 878 24.54 19.91 9.36
N LEU A 879 25.33 19.45 8.38
CA LEU A 879 26.74 19.14 8.57
C LEU A 879 27.52 20.44 8.71
N ARG A 880 28.53 20.47 9.57
CA ARG A 880 29.44 21.62 9.70
C ARG A 880 30.89 21.17 9.70
N LEU A 881 31.69 21.77 8.83
CA LEU A 881 33.14 21.63 8.86
C LEU A 881 33.72 22.56 9.95
N ARG A 882 34.59 22.01 10.80
CA ARG A 882 35.33 22.75 11.83
C ARG A 882 36.81 22.34 11.84
N PRO A 883 37.73 23.23 12.27
CA PRO A 883 39.12 22.87 12.49
C PRO A 883 39.27 21.75 13.54
N ALA A 884 40.17 20.82 13.27
CA ALA A 884 40.43 19.65 14.11
C ALA A 884 41.46 19.98 15.20
N GLY A 885 40.95 20.27 16.40
CA GLY A 885 41.79 20.67 17.53
C GLY A 885 42.35 22.08 17.35
N SER A 886 43.67 22.24 17.49
CA SER A 886 44.37 23.51 17.30
C SER A 886 44.95 23.71 15.89
N GLY A 887 44.77 22.74 14.98
CA GLY A 887 45.24 22.82 13.59
C GLY A 887 44.20 23.47 12.66
N SER A 888 44.66 24.01 11.54
CA SER A 888 43.79 24.59 10.48
C SER A 888 43.05 23.56 9.63
N LEU A 889 43.25 22.26 9.88
CA LEU A 889 42.70 21.18 9.06
C LEU A 889 41.25 20.88 9.42
N LEU A 890 40.38 20.80 8.44
CA LEU A 890 38.93 20.69 8.62
C LEU A 890 38.46 19.24 8.79
N CYS A 891 37.51 19.05 9.69
CA CYS A 891 36.75 17.82 9.86
C CYS A 891 35.26 18.13 10.03
N GLY A 892 34.40 17.19 9.62
CA GLY A 892 32.96 17.31 9.85
C GLY A 892 32.60 17.05 11.30
N ARG A 893 31.58 17.76 11.80
CA ARG A 893 30.92 17.45 13.07
C ARG A 893 29.42 17.35 12.85
N LEU A 894 28.85 16.24 13.32
CA LEU A 894 27.41 15.97 13.31
C LEU A 894 26.99 15.50 14.71
N GLY A 895 25.81 15.91 15.16
CA GLY A 895 25.32 15.61 16.51
C GLY A 895 23.93 16.19 16.74
N GLY A 896 23.42 16.01 17.95
CA GLY A 896 22.02 16.27 18.29
C GLY A 896 21.11 15.05 18.08
N GLN A 897 19.90 15.17 18.61
CA GLN A 897 18.93 14.07 18.71
C GLN A 897 18.13 13.83 17.41
N GLN A 898 18.15 14.77 16.46
CA GLN A 898 17.43 14.70 15.19
C GLN A 898 18.06 13.69 14.24
N ARG A 899 17.29 12.98 13.41
CA ARG A 899 17.84 12.11 12.36
C ARG A 899 18.45 12.96 11.23
N LEU A 900 19.75 13.23 11.31
CA LEU A 900 20.48 14.05 10.32
C LEU A 900 21.08 13.23 9.17
N ILE A 901 21.13 11.90 9.32
CA ILE A 901 21.59 10.97 8.28
C ILE A 901 20.40 10.20 7.71
N THR A 902 20.21 10.28 6.39
CA THR A 902 19.22 9.51 5.63
C THR A 902 19.93 8.63 4.61
N LYS A 903 19.80 7.30 4.73
CA LYS A 903 20.30 6.34 3.73
C LYS A 903 19.47 6.48 2.45
N LEU A 904 20.14 6.48 1.31
CA LEU A 904 19.57 6.67 -0.01
C LEU A 904 19.70 5.38 -0.83
N ASN A 905 18.62 4.97 -1.48
CA ASN A 905 18.66 3.83 -2.39
C ASN A 905 19.38 4.23 -3.70
N PRO A 906 20.49 3.57 -4.11
CA PRO A 906 21.22 3.87 -5.35
C PRO A 906 20.36 3.73 -6.62
N ARG A 907 19.24 3.02 -6.56
CA ARG A 907 18.29 2.84 -7.67
C ARG A 907 17.22 3.95 -7.75
N ALA A 908 17.14 4.84 -6.76
CA ALA A 908 16.14 5.91 -6.70
C ALA A 908 16.46 7.03 -7.71
N THR A 909 15.95 6.90 -8.94
CA THR A 909 16.14 7.87 -10.03
C THR A 909 15.52 9.25 -9.78
N SER A 910 14.66 9.38 -8.76
CA SER A 910 13.98 10.61 -8.37
C SER A 910 14.91 11.63 -7.69
N ASN A 911 15.94 11.19 -6.97
CA ASN A 911 16.85 12.09 -6.26
C ASN A 911 17.85 12.73 -7.26
N LYS A 912 17.85 14.07 -7.34
CA LYS A 912 18.75 14.84 -8.22
C LYS A 912 20.21 14.78 -7.72
N GLU A 913 20.42 14.99 -6.43
CA GLU A 913 21.77 15.12 -5.86
C GLU A 913 22.48 13.77 -5.78
N LEU A 914 21.74 12.68 -5.59
CA LEU A 914 22.28 11.32 -5.71
C LEU A 914 22.76 11.01 -7.14
N ARG A 915 22.00 11.42 -8.17
CA ARG A 915 22.42 11.23 -9.58
C ARG A 915 23.68 12.04 -9.90
N GLU A 916 23.80 13.24 -9.34
CA GLU A 916 24.98 14.07 -9.51
C GLU A 916 26.20 13.49 -8.77
N LEU A 917 26.03 12.95 -7.55
CA LEU A 917 27.06 12.20 -6.85
C LEU A 917 27.57 11.00 -7.68
N LEU A 918 26.64 10.19 -8.22
CA LEU A 918 26.99 9.04 -9.07
C LEU A 918 27.73 9.47 -10.34
N ARG A 919 27.37 10.61 -10.95
CA ARG A 919 28.09 11.20 -12.09
C ARG A 919 29.52 11.59 -11.72
N ARG A 920 29.75 12.17 -10.54
CA ARG A 920 31.09 12.51 -10.06
C ARG A 920 31.92 11.26 -9.73
N LYS A 921 31.30 10.21 -9.18
CA LYS A 921 31.94 8.89 -8.99
C LYS A 921 32.45 8.31 -10.30
N GLU A 922 31.59 8.22 -11.32
CA GLU A 922 31.95 7.71 -12.65
C GLU A 922 33.10 8.51 -13.27
N ALA A 923 33.05 9.85 -13.18
CA ALA A 923 34.12 10.72 -13.67
C ALA A 923 35.46 10.49 -12.93
N PHE A 924 35.43 10.27 -11.62
CA PHE A 924 36.60 9.97 -10.80
C PHE A 924 37.20 8.58 -11.14
N GLU A 925 36.36 7.56 -11.26
CA GLU A 925 36.79 6.21 -11.66
C GLU A 925 37.36 6.18 -13.08
N ALA A 926 36.77 6.93 -14.01
CA ALA A 926 37.31 7.13 -15.35
C ALA A 926 38.67 7.82 -15.33
N ALA A 927 38.86 8.86 -14.49
CA ALA A 927 40.14 9.53 -14.34
C ALA A 927 41.23 8.59 -13.78
N GLN A 928 40.92 7.77 -12.76
CA GLN A 928 41.87 6.77 -12.22
C GLN A 928 42.23 5.66 -13.22
N ASN A 929 41.30 5.23 -14.07
CA ASN A 929 41.61 4.24 -15.10
C ASN A 929 42.44 4.83 -16.24
N ASN A 930 42.22 6.10 -16.59
CA ASN A 930 42.98 6.83 -17.62
C ASN A 930 44.39 7.27 -17.17
N SER A 931 44.64 7.41 -15.86
CA SER A 931 45.96 7.80 -15.33
C SER A 931 46.99 6.65 -15.31
N LYS A 932 46.56 5.39 -15.51
CA LYS A 932 47.46 4.23 -15.61
C LYS A 932 48.38 4.35 -16.85
N PRO A 933 49.69 4.08 -16.73
CA PRO A 933 50.72 4.75 -17.53
C PRO A 933 50.97 4.18 -18.95
N GLY A 934 49.92 3.92 -19.74
CA GLY A 934 50.06 3.53 -21.16
C GLY A 934 50.86 4.54 -22.00
N ARG A 935 50.71 5.85 -21.70
CA ARG A 935 51.41 6.95 -22.40
C ARG A 935 52.93 6.96 -22.20
N LYS A 936 53.48 6.38 -21.13
CA LYS A 936 54.94 6.24 -20.99
C LYS A 936 55.52 5.28 -22.03
N SER A 937 54.75 4.30 -22.54
CA SER A 937 55.21 3.44 -23.63
C SER A 937 55.27 4.18 -24.98
N ALA A 938 54.26 4.98 -25.32
CA ALA A 938 54.22 5.73 -26.57
C ALA A 938 55.29 6.84 -26.61
N SER A 939 55.42 7.62 -25.53
CA SER A 939 56.46 8.64 -25.42
C SER A 939 57.87 8.04 -25.39
N ALA A 940 58.11 6.96 -24.65
CA ALA A 940 59.42 6.28 -24.67
C ALA A 940 59.70 5.55 -25.99
N ARG A 941 58.68 5.12 -26.75
CA ARG A 941 58.85 4.52 -28.09
C ARG A 941 59.14 5.59 -29.14
N ALA A 942 58.49 6.76 -29.07
CA ALA A 942 58.83 7.92 -29.88
C ALA A 942 60.24 8.46 -29.56
N ALA A 943 60.60 8.57 -28.28
CA ALA A 943 61.95 8.95 -27.85
C ALA A 943 63.01 7.92 -28.32
N ARG A 944 62.74 6.61 -28.18
CA ARG A 944 63.63 5.56 -28.72
C ARG A 944 63.68 5.52 -30.24
N GLN A 945 62.63 5.93 -30.95
CA GLN A 945 62.66 6.06 -32.41
C GLN A 945 63.43 7.31 -32.85
N ALA A 946 63.34 8.41 -32.10
CA ALA A 946 64.16 9.60 -32.31
C ALA A 946 65.65 9.35 -31.99
N GLU A 947 65.95 8.66 -30.88
CA GLU A 947 67.31 8.21 -30.56
C GLU A 947 67.84 7.18 -31.56
N ALA A 948 67.01 6.25 -32.04
CA ALA A 948 67.41 5.30 -33.09
C ALA A 948 67.68 6.00 -34.43
N ALA A 949 66.88 7.01 -34.80
CA ALA A 949 67.15 7.84 -35.98
C ALA A 949 68.46 8.64 -35.82
N ALA A 950 68.70 9.24 -34.65
CA ALA A 950 69.94 9.96 -34.36
C ALA A 950 71.17 9.04 -34.23
N ALA A 951 70.99 7.76 -33.88
CA ALA A 951 72.06 6.77 -33.78
C ALA A 951 72.51 6.23 -35.15
N ILE A 952 71.65 6.29 -36.18
CA ILE A 952 71.98 5.82 -37.55
C ILE A 952 73.03 6.71 -38.22
N GLU A 953 73.11 8.01 -37.90
CA GLU A 953 74.17 8.90 -38.42
C GLU A 953 75.51 8.83 -37.65
N ARG A 954 75.61 8.06 -36.55
CA ARG A 954 76.83 8.01 -35.72
C ARG A 954 77.22 6.60 -35.29
N LYS A 955 77.63 5.77 -36.26
CA LYS A 955 78.98 5.15 -36.31
C LYS A 955 79.10 4.07 -37.39
N ALA A 956 79.92 4.36 -38.39
CA ALA A 956 80.85 3.34 -38.88
C ALA A 956 81.94 3.11 -37.81
N GLU A 957 82.65 1.97 -37.92
CA GLU A 957 83.93 1.69 -37.25
C GLU A 957 83.92 1.64 -35.70
N THR A 958 83.62 0.46 -35.15
CA THR A 958 84.61 -0.49 -34.56
C THR A 958 83.88 -1.63 -33.83
N GLY A 959 84.46 -2.84 -33.81
CA GLY A 959 83.70 -4.07 -33.53
C GLY A 959 84.12 -4.91 -32.32
N ARG A 960 83.20 -5.81 -31.94
CA ARG A 960 83.34 -6.99 -31.04
C ARG A 960 83.66 -6.72 -29.54
N PRO A 961 83.41 -7.69 -28.63
CA PRO A 961 82.66 -8.96 -28.78
C PRO A 961 81.44 -9.10 -27.84
N SER A 962 80.64 -10.13 -28.12
CA SER A 962 79.46 -10.59 -27.36
C SER A 962 79.68 -10.73 -25.84
N ARG A 963 78.70 -10.26 -25.05
CA ARG A 963 78.40 -10.80 -23.71
C ARG A 963 76.99 -11.38 -23.68
N LYS A 964 76.91 -12.64 -23.26
CA LYS A 964 75.68 -13.42 -23.12
C LYS A 964 74.73 -12.84 -22.07
N GLY A 965 73.44 -13.10 -22.26
CA GLY A 965 72.54 -13.46 -21.17
C GLY A 965 72.07 -12.33 -20.26
N LYS A 966 70.92 -11.75 -20.61
CA LYS A 966 69.91 -11.44 -19.59
C LYS A 966 68.53 -11.62 -20.21
N GLU A 967 68.03 -12.85 -20.12
CA GLU A 967 66.62 -13.14 -20.35
C GLU A 967 65.79 -12.19 -19.49
N ARG A 968 64.74 -11.64 -20.10
CA ARG A 968 63.75 -10.89 -19.32
C ARG A 968 63.01 -11.91 -18.49
N ALA A 969 62.87 -11.64 -17.19
CA ALA A 969 61.89 -12.34 -16.38
C ALA A 969 60.52 -12.17 -17.06
N THR A 970 60.06 -13.24 -17.68
CA THR A 970 58.64 -13.53 -17.80
C THR A 970 58.06 -13.61 -16.39
N ASP A 971 56.81 -13.19 -16.22
CA ASP A 971 56.07 -13.55 -15.01
C ASP A 971 55.89 -15.07 -15.04
N ASP A 972 56.78 -15.77 -14.33
CA ASP A 972 56.78 -17.22 -14.27
C ASP A 972 55.57 -17.69 -13.46
N CYS A 973 54.49 -18.01 -14.16
CA CYS A 973 53.34 -18.73 -13.63
C CYS A 973 53.75 -20.16 -13.25
N VAL A 974 54.31 -20.32 -12.06
CA VAL A 974 54.63 -21.62 -11.44
C VAL A 974 53.34 -22.42 -11.23
N SER A 975 53.32 -23.70 -11.62
CA SER A 975 52.11 -24.51 -11.45
C SER A 975 51.87 -24.89 -9.99
N LEU A 976 50.62 -25.17 -9.61
CA LEU A 976 50.30 -25.64 -8.25
C LEU A 976 50.93 -27.00 -7.91
N ALA A 977 51.32 -27.79 -8.92
CA ALA A 977 52.09 -29.02 -8.70
C ALA A 977 53.53 -28.70 -8.28
N ASP A 978 54.17 -27.73 -8.94
CA ASP A 978 55.53 -27.29 -8.62
C ASP A 978 55.59 -26.58 -7.25
N VAL A 979 54.57 -25.78 -6.91
CA VAL A 979 54.43 -25.20 -5.56
C VAL A 979 54.28 -26.29 -4.49
N LYS A 980 53.57 -27.38 -4.77
CA LYS A 980 53.47 -28.54 -3.86
C LYS A 980 54.77 -29.36 -3.75
N GLY A 981 55.58 -29.39 -4.80
CA GLY A 981 56.88 -30.07 -4.83
C GLY A 981 58.04 -29.24 -4.24
N SER A 982 57.82 -27.95 -3.94
CA SER A 982 58.84 -27.05 -3.43
C SER A 982 59.16 -27.30 -1.95
N GLU A 983 60.34 -27.85 -1.66
CA GLU A 983 60.88 -27.96 -0.29
C GLU A 983 61.29 -26.60 0.31
N ALA A 984 61.33 -25.53 -0.50
CA ALA A 984 61.68 -24.19 -0.04
C ALA A 984 60.54 -23.54 0.78
N CYS A 985 60.67 -23.62 2.11
CA CYS A 985 59.90 -22.88 3.13
C CYS A 985 58.36 -23.01 3.06
N PRO A 986 57.76 -23.99 3.77
CA PRO A 986 56.30 -24.11 3.87
C PRO A 986 55.69 -22.94 4.67
N GLY A 987 55.31 -21.87 3.95
CA GLY A 987 54.65 -20.69 4.53
C GLY A 987 54.68 -19.41 3.68
N VAL A 988 55.44 -19.36 2.57
CA VAL A 988 55.67 -18.10 1.82
C VAL A 988 54.78 -17.94 0.58
N PHE A 989 54.22 -19.02 0.03
CA PHE A 989 53.43 -18.98 -1.21
C PHE A 989 52.00 -18.46 -0.99
N HIS A 990 51.72 -17.24 -1.46
CA HIS A 990 50.36 -16.69 -1.55
C HIS A 990 49.71 -17.06 -2.89
N VAL A 991 48.74 -17.97 -2.87
CA VAL A 991 47.94 -18.32 -4.05
C VAL A 991 46.75 -17.38 -4.17
N ARG A 992 46.64 -16.65 -5.29
CA ARG A 992 45.50 -15.77 -5.60
C ARG A 992 44.67 -16.34 -6.74
N ALA A 993 43.58 -17.02 -6.41
CA ALA A 993 42.64 -17.57 -7.39
C ALA A 993 41.44 -16.63 -7.62
N ARG A 994 40.81 -16.74 -8.79
CA ARG A 994 39.51 -16.12 -9.12
C ARG A 994 38.49 -17.23 -9.31
N VAL A 995 37.37 -17.17 -8.60
CA VAL A 995 36.22 -18.04 -8.88
C VAL A 995 35.65 -17.62 -10.24
N VAL A 996 35.68 -18.55 -11.20
CA VAL A 996 35.14 -18.36 -12.55
C VAL A 996 33.83 -19.12 -12.79
N ASP A 997 33.57 -20.14 -11.97
CA ASP A 997 32.35 -20.97 -12.02
C ASP A 997 32.14 -21.65 -10.65
N PHE A 998 30.90 -22.05 -10.34
CA PHE A 998 30.56 -22.83 -9.14
C PHE A 998 29.31 -23.69 -9.38
N PHE A 999 29.29 -24.90 -8.80
CA PHE A 999 28.16 -25.82 -8.90
C PHE A 999 27.81 -26.40 -7.52
N PRO A 1000 26.53 -26.46 -7.12
CA PRO A 1000 25.34 -26.04 -7.88
C PRO A 1000 25.15 -24.51 -7.95
N ASP A 1001 24.35 -24.08 -8.93
CA ASP A 1001 24.11 -22.66 -9.30
C ASP A 1001 23.48 -21.79 -8.18
N ASP A 1002 23.00 -22.41 -7.09
CA ASP A 1002 22.46 -21.71 -5.91
C ASP A 1002 23.47 -21.72 -4.77
N LEU A 1003 24.10 -20.56 -4.49
CA LEU A 1003 25.08 -20.38 -3.42
C LEU A 1003 24.59 -20.84 -2.04
N ARG A 1004 23.27 -20.93 -1.80
CA ARG A 1004 22.72 -21.44 -0.52
C ARG A 1004 23.05 -22.92 -0.31
N ASP A 1005 23.12 -23.72 -1.37
CA ASP A 1005 23.54 -25.12 -1.30
C ASP A 1005 25.06 -25.25 -0.99
N CYS A 1006 25.82 -24.16 -1.11
CA CYS A 1006 27.24 -24.06 -0.72
C CYS A 1006 27.45 -23.51 0.71
N THR A 1007 26.39 -23.16 1.44
CA THR A 1007 26.51 -22.61 2.82
C THR A 1007 26.40 -23.68 3.91
N PHE A 1008 27.38 -23.69 4.81
CA PHE A 1008 27.39 -24.57 5.98
C PHE A 1008 26.90 -23.83 7.23
N LEU A 1009 25.87 -24.35 7.89
CA LEU A 1009 25.46 -23.90 9.21
C LEU A 1009 26.14 -24.76 10.28
N ARG A 1010 27.13 -24.19 10.97
CA ARG A 1010 27.80 -24.78 12.14
C ARG A 1010 27.16 -24.24 13.42
N CYS A 1011 26.83 -25.11 14.37
CA CYS A 1011 26.45 -24.64 15.70
C CYS A 1011 27.69 -24.12 16.42
N THR A 1012 27.74 -22.83 16.73
CA THR A 1012 28.86 -22.18 17.45
C THR A 1012 29.09 -22.72 18.86
N ASN A 1013 28.13 -23.47 19.42
CA ASN A 1013 28.19 -23.99 20.79
C ASN A 1013 28.56 -25.47 20.90
N CYS A 1014 28.58 -26.22 19.78
CA CYS A 1014 28.93 -27.65 19.80
C CYS A 1014 29.64 -28.18 18.55
N ASP A 1015 29.95 -27.32 17.58
CA ASP A 1015 30.69 -27.62 16.34
C ASP A 1015 30.15 -28.72 15.42
N ALA A 1016 29.00 -29.31 15.76
CA ALA A 1016 28.35 -30.33 14.95
C ALA A 1016 27.96 -29.79 13.57
N MET A 1017 28.57 -30.34 12.52
CA MET A 1017 28.20 -30.10 11.12
C MET A 1017 27.04 -31.01 10.71
N SER A 1018 25.97 -30.44 10.18
CA SER A 1018 24.91 -31.17 9.48
C SER A 1018 25.33 -31.51 8.05
N VAL A 1019 26.01 -32.64 7.88
CA VAL A 1019 26.69 -33.02 6.62
C VAL A 1019 25.73 -33.33 5.46
N ARG A 1020 26.01 -32.74 4.31
CA ARG A 1020 25.81 -33.35 2.98
C ARG A 1020 27.16 -33.36 2.25
N LEU A 1021 27.50 -34.48 1.61
CA LEU A 1021 28.80 -34.66 0.95
C LEU A 1021 28.89 -33.91 -0.38
N ILE A 1022 30.07 -33.36 -0.64
CA ILE A 1022 30.52 -32.84 -1.95
C ILE A 1022 31.60 -33.78 -2.48
N PHE A 1023 31.57 -34.06 -3.79
CA PHE A 1023 32.72 -34.64 -4.51
C PHE A 1023 33.38 -33.54 -5.34
N PHE A 1024 34.69 -33.35 -5.15
CA PHE A 1024 35.50 -32.64 -6.14
C PHE A 1024 35.89 -33.65 -7.22
N ARG A 1025 35.51 -33.38 -8.47
CA ARG A 1025 35.97 -34.16 -9.62
C ARG A 1025 37.06 -33.36 -10.32
N ASP A 1026 38.28 -33.86 -10.23
CA ASP A 1026 39.40 -33.31 -10.99
C ASP A 1026 39.17 -33.46 -12.49
N ARG A 1027 39.58 -32.46 -13.27
CA ARG A 1027 39.63 -32.48 -14.74
C ARG A 1027 41.07 -32.13 -15.13
N SER A 1028 41.93 -33.12 -14.99
CA SER A 1028 43.15 -33.27 -15.80
C SER A 1028 42.77 -33.59 -17.25
#